data_AF-A1CMY0-F1
#
_entry.id   AF-A1CMY0-F1
#
_cell.length_a   1.000
_cell.length_b   1.000
_cell.length_c   1.000
_cell.angle_alpha   90.00
_cell.angle_beta   90.00
_cell.angle_gamma   90.00
#
_symmetry.space_group_name_H-M   'P 1'
#
loop_
_entity.id
_entity.type
_entity.pdbx_description
1 polymer ?
#
loop_
_entity_poly.entity_id
_entity_poly.type
_entity_poly.pdbx_seq_one_letter_code
_entity_poly.pdbx_strand_id
1 'polypeptide(L)'
;MLSQSGHEPGTVGFRHFLELPVADSIRFVPAGKPRPPPELLHLSTLPAVEADYFLEHYHEPYSHCHDGTIHDRRKLITGEPIAWKKIGLRGISLKYLIDRLAALKKLRQEILYENTQRTILDAESMQELDKDLFINLLHPPSRHMLSDLDDRHGIKAGIKALTMILATPGAWIDFSLVEWRLRIGQLLWESPPHVDADFFNPSAGQKPMAHSVLEQKWFLVQMLLAAELLLRLDAVVGVGFVELSKDVHVAIRDIYHFDKLRTPKVDWDLVTVRRFLDSFDFSWSGPDPESMPNALSQSPSHEKGAGKGNEKAHHFSFFESITRRHSTPAVPRIEPEGQCKLVPNHIERQVHGLLMFAETIGWPTTASIKERLDLILQTGGSGQGIKDIFSTPVRNVLPEHYATILGNKDTCQTTSIRRLVALHCPPTDQSTLRIGGWMTRSWLSGFVPPGDVINHLLIATLVENDSEAMAKLGPIANLHGGFIYSGKSWWSQECIVGRVLSSLPGTRACMGWLGSTVTPRECHTLKTLDDTWLEVVVKEPPAAAGRPRINQGNKVSIDSTPLGRGSLTSDEFTLPLDAPYDRRSQVEVNFEALTFSTREPERQNQGPVTAARKATMSFKLVPASEGRSFDICWPLTYNVHFIASHACRLPPGQAACPHPASTGTDCHEQSLSPAQIFAQKHGRLPGHPLPKSYKHKFLALDRLPSPEDCVKAKPSAHAGSGTAVDEVLIVDARGSPEREVLARSWCASVGFNAIVGRTWRTCIACCIREARALGVEVVIRIGDDEIRQQHHLID
;
A
#
# COMPACT_ATOMS: atom_id res chain seq x y z
N MET A 1 4.02 1.36 -9.04
CA MET A 1 4.77 0.37 -8.25
C MET A 1 5.53 -0.52 -9.22
N LEU A 2 6.85 -0.37 -9.27
CA LEU A 2 7.71 -1.26 -10.06
C LEU A 2 7.92 -2.53 -9.24
N SER A 3 8.01 -3.67 -9.94
CA SER A 3 7.79 -5.03 -9.42
C SER A 3 8.23 -5.26 -7.97
N GLN A 4 7.25 -5.37 -7.06
CA GLN A 4 7.46 -5.93 -5.71
C GLN A 4 8.10 -7.33 -5.80
N SER A 5 7.80 -8.06 -6.86
CA SER A 5 8.40 -9.36 -7.17
C SER A 5 9.77 -9.21 -7.86
N GLY A 6 10.79 -9.79 -7.26
CA GLY A 6 12.00 -10.19 -7.97
C GLY A 6 11.77 -11.47 -8.77
N HIS A 7 12.71 -11.82 -9.63
CA HIS A 7 12.61 -13.04 -10.45
C HIS A 7 12.72 -14.32 -9.63
N GLU A 8 13.49 -14.29 -8.54
CA GLU A 8 13.65 -15.43 -7.66
C GLU A 8 12.58 -15.39 -6.55
N PRO A 9 12.00 -16.53 -6.14
CA PRO A 9 10.99 -16.55 -5.09
C PRO A 9 11.43 -15.82 -3.81
N GLY A 10 10.54 -15.01 -3.24
CA GLY A 10 10.78 -14.22 -2.02
C GLY A 10 11.82 -13.11 -2.15
N THR A 11 12.28 -12.81 -3.37
CA THR A 11 13.16 -11.66 -3.63
C THR A 11 12.39 -10.43 -4.09
N VAL A 12 13.01 -9.27 -3.98
CA VAL A 12 12.52 -7.99 -4.50
C VAL A 12 13.43 -7.47 -5.61
N GLY A 13 12.90 -6.59 -6.46
CA GLY A 13 13.70 -5.92 -7.48
C GLY A 13 14.68 -4.89 -6.92
N PHE A 14 15.78 -4.65 -7.64
CA PHE A 14 16.81 -3.65 -7.31
C PHE A 14 16.22 -2.26 -7.00
N ARG A 15 15.31 -1.78 -7.87
CA ARG A 15 14.67 -0.47 -7.71
C ARG A 15 13.75 -0.42 -6.49
N HIS A 16 12.95 -1.46 -6.28
CA HIS A 16 12.06 -1.54 -5.12
C HIS A 16 12.86 -1.45 -3.82
N PHE A 17 13.97 -2.19 -3.71
CA PHE A 17 14.84 -2.13 -2.54
C PHE A 17 15.40 -0.73 -2.26
N LEU A 18 15.81 0.01 -3.29
CA LEU A 18 16.26 1.40 -3.14
C LEU A 18 15.15 2.36 -2.70
N GLU A 19 13.90 2.09 -3.09
CA GLU A 19 12.73 2.90 -2.75
C GLU A 19 12.23 2.64 -1.32
N LEU A 20 12.55 1.49 -0.70
CA LEU A 20 12.10 1.15 0.66
C LEU A 20 12.36 2.24 1.70
N PRO A 21 13.56 2.85 1.84
CA PRO A 21 13.81 3.85 2.88
C PRO A 21 13.10 5.20 2.64
N VAL A 22 12.50 5.39 1.46
CA VAL A 22 11.73 6.58 1.09
C VAL A 22 10.27 6.23 0.79
N ALA A 23 9.83 5.02 1.15
CA ALA A 23 8.48 4.55 0.94
C ALA A 23 7.48 5.42 1.72
N ASP A 24 6.24 5.46 1.21
CA ASP A 24 5.18 6.29 1.77
C ASP A 24 4.92 6.02 3.27
N SER A 25 5.03 4.76 3.70
CA SER A 25 4.87 4.34 5.10
C SER A 25 5.90 4.93 6.06
N ILE A 26 7.08 5.31 5.55
CA ILE A 26 8.16 5.96 6.31
C ILE A 26 8.10 7.47 6.14
N ARG A 27 7.80 7.93 4.91
CA ARG A 27 7.80 9.35 4.55
C ARG A 27 6.63 10.11 5.18
N PHE A 28 5.45 9.50 5.25
CA PHE A 28 4.23 10.16 5.70
C PHE A 28 3.84 9.68 7.09
N VAL A 29 3.84 10.63 8.03
CA VAL A 29 3.36 10.44 9.40
C VAL A 29 2.03 11.18 9.52
N PRO A 30 1.04 10.65 10.27
CA PRO A 30 -0.23 11.33 10.46
C PRO A 30 -0.02 12.78 10.93
N ALA A 31 -0.80 13.70 10.36
CA ALA A 31 -0.87 15.07 10.85
C ALA A 31 -1.14 15.02 12.36
N GLY A 32 -0.38 15.79 13.14
CA GLY A 32 -0.44 15.78 14.60
C GLY A 32 -1.84 16.04 15.15
N LYS A 33 -2.00 15.99 16.47
CA LYS A 33 -3.31 16.17 17.13
C LYS A 33 -3.99 17.49 16.66
N PRO A 34 -5.33 17.50 16.54
CA PRO A 34 -6.06 18.71 16.15
C PRO A 34 -5.65 19.90 17.02
N ARG A 35 -5.34 21.03 16.37
CA ARG A 35 -4.87 22.23 17.06
C ARG A 35 -5.41 23.50 16.39
N PRO A 36 -5.76 24.53 17.17
CA PRO A 36 -6.12 25.85 16.66
C PRO A 36 -4.91 26.53 16.01
N PRO A 37 -5.11 27.64 15.28
CA PRO A 37 -4.00 28.36 14.68
C PRO A 37 -3.09 28.94 15.76
N PRO A 38 -1.77 28.94 15.56
CA PRO A 38 -0.81 29.44 16.54
C PRO A 38 -1.04 30.92 16.88
N GLU A 39 -1.48 31.72 15.90
CA GLU A 39 -1.80 33.14 16.08
C GLU A 39 -2.93 33.35 17.10
N LEU A 40 -3.93 32.46 17.14
CA LEU A 40 -5.02 32.51 18.12
C LEU A 40 -4.51 32.22 19.55
N LEU A 41 -3.51 31.35 19.70
CA LEU A 41 -2.86 31.07 20.98
C LEU A 41 -1.99 32.24 21.46
N HIS A 42 -1.57 33.11 20.54
CA HIS A 42 -0.67 34.25 20.77
C HIS A 42 -1.35 35.61 20.59
N LEU A 43 -2.69 35.66 20.52
CA LEU A 43 -3.46 36.90 20.34
C LEU A 43 -3.11 37.99 21.36
N SER A 44 -2.83 37.62 22.61
CA SER A 44 -2.45 38.55 23.68
C SER A 44 -1.03 39.13 23.53
N THR A 45 -0.21 38.54 22.66
CA THR A 45 1.17 38.97 22.39
C THR A 45 1.32 39.69 21.05
N LEU A 46 0.28 39.70 20.21
CA LEU A 46 0.28 40.39 18.93
C LEU A 46 0.04 41.90 19.10
N PRO A 47 0.65 42.76 18.25
CA PRO A 47 0.30 44.17 18.16
C PRO A 47 -1.20 44.35 17.90
N ALA A 48 -1.84 45.34 18.52
CA ALA A 48 -3.29 45.53 18.45
C ALA A 48 -3.83 45.63 17.01
N VAL A 49 -3.08 46.25 16.10
CA VAL A 49 -3.44 46.39 14.68
C VAL A 49 -3.43 45.04 13.96
N GLU A 50 -2.46 44.17 14.27
CA GLU A 50 -2.36 42.83 13.67
C GLU A 50 -3.41 41.88 14.25
N ALA A 51 -3.71 41.99 15.54
CA ALA A 51 -4.77 41.22 16.20
C ALA A 51 -6.16 41.58 15.64
N ASP A 52 -6.44 42.87 15.43
CA ASP A 52 -7.70 43.34 14.84
C ASP A 52 -7.85 42.86 13.40
N TYR A 53 -6.80 43.03 12.58
CA TYR A 53 -6.76 42.52 11.21
C TYR A 53 -6.97 40.99 11.14
N PHE A 54 -6.33 40.22 12.02
CA PHE A 54 -6.51 38.78 12.09
C PHE A 54 -7.97 38.40 12.43
N LEU A 55 -8.58 39.04 13.44
CA LEU A 55 -9.95 38.74 13.86
C LEU A 55 -10.99 39.09 12.79
N GLU A 56 -10.79 40.18 12.05
CA GLU A 56 -11.65 40.55 10.92
C GLU A 56 -11.68 39.47 9.82
N HIS A 57 -10.52 38.90 9.51
CA HIS A 57 -10.38 37.94 8.40
C HIS A 57 -10.56 36.47 8.84
N TYR A 58 -10.61 36.20 10.15
CA TYR A 58 -10.71 34.83 10.71
C TYR A 58 -11.99 34.07 10.33
N HIS A 59 -13.04 34.78 9.93
CA HIS A 59 -14.32 34.20 9.50
C HIS A 59 -14.55 34.26 7.99
N GLU A 60 -13.57 34.77 7.24
CA GLU A 60 -13.62 34.79 5.78
C GLU A 60 -13.44 33.39 5.19
N PRO A 61 -13.93 33.15 3.96
CA PRO A 61 -13.61 31.92 3.24
C PRO A 61 -12.10 31.71 3.10
N TYR A 62 -11.67 30.45 3.18
CA TYR A 62 -10.27 30.02 3.06
C TYR A 62 -9.31 30.44 4.19
N SER A 63 -9.79 31.18 5.20
CA SER A 63 -8.98 31.65 6.32
C SER A 63 -8.31 30.52 7.10
N HIS A 64 -8.96 29.36 7.20
CA HIS A 64 -8.46 28.19 7.94
C HIS A 64 -7.72 27.14 7.09
N CYS A 65 -7.32 27.47 5.85
CA CYS A 65 -6.63 26.53 4.96
C CYS A 65 -5.11 26.52 5.17
N HIS A 66 -4.50 27.67 5.49
CA HIS A 66 -3.04 27.85 5.61
C HIS A 66 -2.59 28.59 6.88
N ASP A 67 -3.50 28.86 7.82
CA ASP A 67 -3.23 29.50 9.12
C ASP A 67 -2.48 28.60 10.12
N GLY A 68 -2.13 27.37 9.73
CA GLY A 68 -1.48 26.37 10.59
C GLY A 68 -2.44 25.58 11.49
N THR A 69 -3.75 25.80 11.35
CA THR A 69 -4.79 24.98 11.98
C THR A 69 -4.70 23.52 11.51
N ILE A 70 -4.83 22.58 12.44
CA ILE A 70 -5.07 21.17 12.12
C ILE A 70 -6.49 20.84 12.57
N HIS A 71 -7.37 20.63 11.59
CA HIS A 71 -8.79 20.41 11.84
C HIS A 71 -9.05 19.02 12.43
N ASP A 72 -10.04 18.94 13.32
CA ASP A 72 -10.64 17.67 13.69
C ASP A 72 -11.74 17.35 12.67
N ARG A 73 -11.47 16.41 11.77
CA ARG A 73 -12.40 15.97 10.73
C ARG A 73 -13.81 15.70 11.29
N ARG A 74 -13.91 15.08 12.47
CA ARG A 74 -15.21 14.71 13.07
C ARG A 74 -16.03 15.94 13.46
N LYS A 75 -15.38 16.96 14.02
CA LYS A 75 -16.01 18.25 14.35
C LYS A 75 -16.36 19.05 13.10
N LEU A 76 -15.59 18.90 12.02
CA LEU A 76 -15.85 19.58 10.76
C LEU A 76 -17.07 18.99 10.04
N ILE A 77 -17.19 17.66 10.00
CA ILE A 77 -18.34 16.96 9.39
C ILE A 77 -19.64 17.25 10.15
N THR A 78 -19.57 17.32 11.48
CA THR A 78 -20.71 17.66 12.35
C THR A 78 -20.92 19.17 12.54
N GLY A 79 -20.01 19.99 12.01
CA GLY A 79 -20.00 21.43 12.21
C GLY A 79 -21.11 22.14 11.44
N GLU A 80 -21.47 23.32 11.92
CA GLU A 80 -22.42 24.21 11.24
C GLU A 80 -21.87 24.73 9.90
N PRO A 81 -22.71 25.24 8.99
CA PRO A 81 -22.27 25.81 7.70
C PRO A 81 -21.16 26.87 7.81
N ILE A 82 -21.03 27.52 8.96
CA ILE A 82 -19.96 28.49 9.26
C ILE A 82 -18.58 27.81 9.28
N ALA A 83 -18.48 26.58 9.80
CA ALA A 83 -17.23 25.82 9.81
C ALA A 83 -16.79 25.44 8.38
N TRP A 84 -17.75 25.10 7.51
CA TRP A 84 -17.49 24.79 6.10
C TRP A 84 -17.10 26.05 5.31
N LYS A 85 -17.73 27.19 5.62
CA LYS A 85 -17.37 28.48 5.02
C LYS A 85 -15.90 28.82 5.26
N LYS A 86 -15.37 28.60 6.47
CA LYS A 86 -13.97 28.90 6.83
C LYS A 86 -12.92 28.16 6.01
N ILE A 87 -13.24 26.96 5.56
CA ILE A 87 -12.40 26.19 4.62
C ILE A 87 -12.77 26.44 3.15
N GLY A 88 -13.72 27.33 2.88
CA GLY A 88 -14.13 27.70 1.52
C GLY A 88 -15.24 26.84 0.90
N LEU A 89 -15.86 25.92 1.64
CA LEU A 89 -16.94 25.05 1.14
C LEU A 89 -18.33 25.65 1.35
N ARG A 90 -19.23 25.38 0.41
CA ARG A 90 -20.68 25.61 0.54
C ARG A 90 -21.41 24.34 0.97
N GLY A 91 -22.70 24.48 1.29
CA GLY A 91 -23.58 23.33 1.47
C GLY A 91 -23.87 22.64 0.14
N ILE A 92 -23.35 21.42 -0.04
CA ILE A 92 -23.49 20.67 -1.30
C ILE A 92 -24.65 19.67 -1.16
N SER A 93 -25.60 19.72 -2.11
CA SER A 93 -26.66 18.71 -2.18
C SER A 93 -26.11 17.40 -2.74
N LEU A 94 -26.54 16.27 -2.18
CA LEU A 94 -26.05 14.96 -2.59
C LEU A 94 -26.40 14.64 -4.06
N LYS A 95 -27.57 15.11 -4.53
CA LYS A 95 -27.98 14.97 -5.93
C LYS A 95 -27.01 15.68 -6.89
N TYR A 96 -26.74 16.97 -6.66
CA TYR A 96 -25.80 17.74 -7.49
C TYR A 96 -24.41 17.09 -7.49
N LEU A 97 -23.95 16.63 -6.33
CA LEU A 97 -22.66 15.94 -6.20
C LEU A 97 -22.56 14.70 -7.10
N ILE A 98 -23.60 13.86 -7.10
CA ILE A 98 -23.63 12.62 -7.89
C ILE A 98 -23.74 12.93 -9.38
N ASP A 99 -24.63 13.86 -9.75
CA ASP A 99 -24.83 14.28 -11.15
C ASP A 99 -23.54 14.87 -11.73
N ARG A 100 -22.82 15.71 -10.96
CA ARG A 100 -21.55 16.30 -11.38
C ARG A 100 -20.44 15.24 -11.50
N LEU A 101 -20.32 14.33 -10.54
CA LEU A 101 -19.35 13.22 -10.63
C LEU A 101 -19.61 12.34 -11.86
N ALA A 102 -20.87 12.04 -12.18
CA ALA A 102 -21.25 11.30 -13.38
C ALA A 102 -20.85 12.05 -14.66
N ALA A 103 -21.08 13.36 -14.72
CA ALA A 103 -20.67 14.19 -15.86
C ALA A 103 -19.14 14.21 -16.05
N LEU A 104 -18.37 14.45 -14.97
CA LEU A 104 -16.91 14.45 -15.02
C LEU A 104 -16.33 13.09 -15.40
N LYS A 105 -16.94 11.99 -14.92
CA LYS A 105 -16.56 10.63 -15.33
C LYS A 105 -16.74 10.44 -16.83
N LYS A 106 -17.92 10.78 -17.35
CA LYS A 106 -18.22 10.62 -18.78
C LYS A 106 -17.22 11.40 -19.63
N LEU A 107 -16.99 12.67 -19.29
CA LEU A 107 -15.99 13.51 -19.96
C LEU A 107 -14.60 12.86 -19.92
N ARG A 108 -14.17 12.35 -18.77
CA ARG A 108 -12.86 11.66 -18.64
C ARG A 108 -12.77 10.42 -19.53
N GLN A 109 -13.84 9.63 -19.63
CA GLN A 109 -13.87 8.47 -20.51
C GLN A 109 -13.76 8.88 -21.98
N GLU A 110 -14.45 9.94 -22.39
CA GLU A 110 -14.33 10.51 -23.74
C GLU A 110 -12.87 10.93 -24.01
N ILE A 111 -12.23 11.65 -23.08
CA ILE A 111 -10.82 12.09 -23.22
C ILE A 111 -9.83 10.92 -23.34
N LEU A 112 -10.05 9.81 -22.62
CA LEU A 112 -9.10 8.69 -22.57
C LEU A 112 -9.27 7.69 -23.72
N TYR A 113 -10.50 7.47 -24.17
CA TYR A 113 -10.82 6.37 -25.10
C TYR A 113 -11.29 6.84 -26.48
N GLU A 114 -11.83 8.05 -26.61
CA GLU A 114 -12.10 8.62 -27.92
C GLU A 114 -10.80 9.21 -28.47
N ASN A 115 -10.50 8.97 -29.75
CA ASN A 115 -9.26 9.44 -30.39
C ASN A 115 -9.29 10.96 -30.69
N THR A 116 -9.93 11.73 -29.81
CA THR A 116 -10.11 13.17 -29.93
C THR A 116 -9.36 13.85 -28.79
N GLN A 117 -8.52 14.84 -29.11
CA GLN A 117 -7.88 15.68 -28.10
C GLN A 117 -8.91 16.66 -27.53
N ARG A 118 -9.80 16.16 -26.68
CA ARG A 118 -10.78 16.95 -25.94
C ARG A 118 -10.24 17.30 -24.56
N THR A 119 -10.66 18.45 -24.06
CA THR A 119 -10.42 18.95 -22.70
C THR A 119 -11.75 19.36 -22.07
N ILE A 120 -11.76 19.63 -20.76
CA ILE A 120 -12.96 20.17 -20.10
C ILE A 120 -13.41 21.51 -20.68
N LEU A 121 -12.49 22.29 -21.25
CA LEU A 121 -12.78 23.58 -21.88
C LEU A 121 -13.52 23.44 -23.21
N ASP A 122 -13.50 22.26 -23.83
CA ASP A 122 -14.27 21.98 -25.05
C ASP A 122 -15.74 21.59 -24.72
N ALA A 123 -15.98 21.12 -23.49
CA ALA A 123 -17.30 20.73 -23.01
C ALA A 123 -18.05 21.89 -22.33
N GLU A 124 -17.33 22.71 -21.56
CA GLU A 124 -17.88 23.83 -20.79
C GLU A 124 -17.02 25.07 -20.98
N SER A 125 -17.65 26.24 -21.14
CA SER A 125 -16.89 27.49 -21.22
C SER A 125 -16.22 27.82 -19.89
N MET A 126 -15.10 28.56 -19.93
CA MET A 126 -14.36 28.93 -18.70
C MET A 126 -15.24 29.69 -17.69
N GLN A 127 -16.15 30.54 -18.17
CA GLN A 127 -17.06 31.29 -17.30
C GLN A 127 -18.09 30.39 -16.64
N GLU A 128 -18.63 29.40 -17.35
CA GLU A 128 -19.56 28.41 -16.79
C GLU A 128 -18.88 27.53 -15.74
N LEU A 129 -17.66 27.09 -16.04
CA LEU A 129 -16.86 26.22 -15.18
C LEU A 129 -16.50 26.90 -13.84
N ASP A 130 -16.16 28.18 -13.85
CA ASP A 130 -15.90 28.94 -12.62
C ASP A 130 -17.19 29.36 -11.91
N LYS A 131 -18.24 29.69 -12.67
CA LYS A 131 -19.55 29.99 -12.11
C LYS A 131 -20.11 28.78 -11.36
N ASP A 132 -20.07 27.59 -11.95
CA ASP A 132 -20.53 26.36 -11.32
C ASP A 132 -19.72 26.07 -10.04
N LEU A 133 -18.38 26.18 -10.12
CA LEU A 133 -17.49 25.99 -8.97
C LEU A 133 -17.82 26.94 -7.81
N PHE A 134 -17.89 28.25 -8.04
CA PHE A 134 -18.03 29.24 -6.96
C PHE A 134 -19.48 29.55 -6.54
N ILE A 135 -20.47 29.01 -7.27
CA ILE A 135 -21.88 29.07 -6.86
C ILE A 135 -22.29 27.80 -6.12
N ASN A 136 -21.93 26.63 -6.64
CA ASN A 136 -22.46 25.36 -6.15
C ASN A 136 -21.52 24.61 -5.19
N LEU A 137 -20.20 24.76 -5.32
CA LEU A 137 -19.21 24.01 -4.53
C LEU A 137 -18.48 24.88 -3.49
N LEU A 138 -17.90 25.98 -3.94
CA LEU A 138 -16.94 26.78 -3.19
C LEU A 138 -17.44 28.23 -2.98
N HIS A 139 -16.97 28.89 -1.92
CA HIS A 139 -17.10 30.33 -1.80
C HIS A 139 -16.09 31.04 -2.73
N PRO A 140 -16.41 32.23 -3.27
CA PRO A 140 -15.44 32.95 -4.11
C PRO A 140 -14.17 33.29 -3.31
N PRO A 141 -12.97 33.14 -3.89
CA PRO A 141 -11.71 33.41 -3.22
C PRO A 141 -11.55 34.91 -2.92
N SER A 142 -10.89 35.23 -1.80
CA SER A 142 -10.61 36.62 -1.42
C SER A 142 -9.53 37.23 -2.31
N ARG A 143 -9.50 38.57 -2.41
CA ARG A 143 -8.47 39.30 -3.19
C ARG A 143 -7.05 39.00 -2.69
N HIS A 144 -6.90 38.77 -1.39
CA HIS A 144 -5.63 38.43 -0.76
C HIS A 144 -5.10 37.07 -1.22
N MET A 145 -5.99 36.08 -1.33
CA MET A 145 -5.65 34.73 -1.79
C MET A 145 -5.14 34.70 -3.25
N LEU A 146 -5.64 35.59 -4.11
CA LEU A 146 -5.28 35.64 -5.53
C LEU A 146 -4.20 36.68 -5.86
N SER A 147 -3.54 37.27 -4.85
CA SER A 147 -2.54 38.32 -5.05
C SER A 147 -1.36 37.93 -5.95
N ASP A 148 -1.00 36.64 -6.00
CA ASP A 148 0.11 36.11 -6.80
C ASP A 148 -0.23 35.83 -8.28
N LEU A 149 -1.51 35.88 -8.65
CA LEU A 149 -1.98 35.52 -10.00
C LEU A 149 -2.25 36.78 -10.83
N ASP A 150 -1.78 36.79 -12.07
CA ASP A 150 -2.01 37.89 -13.03
C ASP A 150 -3.49 37.96 -13.43
N ASP A 151 -4.17 36.80 -13.49
CA ASP A 151 -5.60 36.69 -13.77
C ASP A 151 -6.37 36.24 -12.52
N ARG A 152 -7.35 37.05 -12.12
CA ARG A 152 -8.15 36.88 -10.90
C ARG A 152 -9.43 36.09 -11.14
N HIS A 153 -9.77 35.85 -12.41
CA HIS A 153 -10.97 35.15 -12.83
C HIS A 153 -10.59 34.17 -13.93
N GLY A 154 -10.73 32.87 -13.69
CA GLY A 154 -10.35 31.87 -14.68
C GLY A 154 -9.83 30.59 -14.04
N ILE A 155 -9.49 29.65 -14.91
CA ILE A 155 -9.09 28.29 -14.54
C ILE A 155 -7.94 28.25 -13.50
N LYS A 156 -7.01 29.23 -13.53
CA LYS A 156 -5.89 29.34 -12.59
C LYS A 156 -6.36 29.64 -11.15
N ALA A 157 -7.34 30.52 -10.99
CA ALA A 157 -7.93 30.84 -9.70
C ALA A 157 -8.71 29.63 -9.15
N GLY A 158 -9.44 28.93 -10.02
CA GLY A 158 -10.11 27.66 -9.69
C GLY A 158 -9.13 26.58 -9.22
N ILE A 159 -8.02 26.38 -9.94
CA ILE A 159 -6.95 25.43 -9.55
C ILE A 159 -6.37 25.81 -8.19
N LYS A 160 -5.99 27.08 -7.97
CA LYS A 160 -5.46 27.54 -6.67
C LYS A 160 -6.45 27.27 -5.54
N ALA A 161 -7.73 27.61 -5.73
CA ALA A 161 -8.78 27.37 -4.74
C ALA A 161 -8.97 25.89 -4.41
N LEU A 162 -9.09 25.02 -5.42
CA LEU A 162 -9.25 23.58 -5.23
C LEU A 162 -8.03 22.97 -4.54
N THR A 163 -6.82 23.34 -4.95
CA THR A 163 -5.58 22.83 -4.32
C THR A 163 -5.47 23.28 -2.87
N MET A 164 -5.76 24.54 -2.54
CA MET A 164 -5.72 25.05 -1.16
C MET A 164 -6.74 24.33 -0.26
N ILE A 165 -7.96 24.12 -0.75
CA ILE A 165 -9.00 23.41 0.01
C ILE A 165 -8.58 21.97 0.27
N LEU A 166 -8.19 21.22 -0.77
CA LEU A 166 -7.76 19.83 -0.62
C LEU A 166 -6.51 19.71 0.28
N ALA A 167 -5.60 20.69 0.24
CA ALA A 167 -4.42 20.72 1.10
C ALA A 167 -4.72 21.02 2.58
N THR A 168 -5.96 21.43 2.94
CA THR A 168 -6.31 21.81 4.31
C THR A 168 -6.00 20.69 5.32
N PRO A 169 -5.13 20.93 6.33
CA PRO A 169 -4.70 19.89 7.27
C PRO A 169 -5.84 19.38 8.15
N GLY A 170 -6.01 18.06 8.22
CA GLY A 170 -7.01 17.41 9.09
C GLY A 170 -8.48 17.50 8.61
N ALA A 171 -8.77 18.22 7.53
CA ALA A 171 -10.13 18.35 6.99
C ALA A 171 -10.59 17.14 6.16
N TRP A 172 -9.66 16.45 5.49
CA TRP A 172 -9.96 15.38 4.52
C TRP A 172 -9.29 14.05 4.91
N ILE A 173 -9.69 12.97 4.24
CA ILE A 173 -8.96 11.69 4.32
C ILE A 173 -7.61 11.89 3.64
N ASP A 174 -6.54 11.50 4.30
CA ASP A 174 -5.19 11.65 3.77
C ASP A 174 -4.72 10.35 3.11
N PHE A 175 -4.88 10.26 1.79
CA PHE A 175 -4.42 9.10 1.01
C PHE A 175 -2.89 9.00 0.89
N SER A 176 -2.12 9.98 1.36
CA SER A 176 -0.67 9.79 1.48
C SER A 176 -0.34 8.73 2.54
N LEU A 177 -1.22 8.56 3.53
CA LEU A 177 -1.11 7.51 4.55
C LEU A 177 -1.63 6.18 3.98
N VAL A 178 -0.77 5.17 3.99
CA VAL A 178 -1.06 3.83 3.44
C VAL A 178 -2.31 3.20 4.09
N GLU A 179 -2.50 3.42 5.39
CA GLU A 179 -3.66 2.88 6.13
C GLU A 179 -4.99 3.38 5.54
N TRP A 180 -5.09 4.67 5.23
CA TRP A 180 -6.30 5.25 4.65
C TRP A 180 -6.60 4.73 3.25
N ARG A 181 -5.60 4.25 2.52
CA ARG A 181 -5.79 3.59 1.21
C ARG A 181 -6.48 2.24 1.34
N LEU A 182 -6.22 1.50 2.43
CA LEU A 182 -6.93 0.26 2.73
C LEU A 182 -8.32 0.56 3.28
N ARG A 183 -8.40 1.43 4.29
CA ARG A 183 -9.61 1.70 5.08
C ARG A 183 -10.72 2.42 4.31
N ILE A 184 -10.44 2.97 3.13
CA ILE A 184 -11.48 3.60 2.33
C ILE A 184 -12.62 2.64 1.97
N GLY A 185 -12.31 1.35 1.81
CA GLY A 185 -13.34 0.35 1.56
C GLY A 185 -14.27 0.14 2.75
N GLN A 186 -13.72 0.21 3.95
CA GLN A 186 -14.49 0.14 5.19
C GLN A 186 -15.50 1.28 5.28
N LEU A 187 -15.10 2.50 4.88
CA LEU A 187 -16.01 3.66 4.80
C LEU A 187 -17.15 3.47 3.79
N LEU A 188 -16.88 2.81 2.66
CA LEU A 188 -17.86 2.64 1.59
C LEU A 188 -18.85 1.50 1.84
N TRP A 189 -18.41 0.43 2.51
CA TRP A 189 -19.16 -0.84 2.56
C TRP A 189 -19.39 -1.43 3.94
N GLU A 190 -18.87 -0.83 5.01
CA GLU A 190 -19.21 -1.22 6.37
C GLU A 190 -20.04 -0.13 7.05
N SER A 191 -21.07 -0.53 7.78
CA SER A 191 -21.86 0.40 8.60
C SER A 191 -21.25 0.52 10.01
N PRO A 192 -21.20 1.72 10.61
CA PRO A 192 -20.69 1.92 11.97
C PRO A 192 -21.46 1.09 13.02
N PRO A 193 -20.83 0.74 14.15
CA PRO A 193 -19.50 1.16 14.61
C PRO A 193 -18.35 0.36 13.96
N HIS A 194 -17.28 1.06 13.61
CA HIS A 194 -16.05 0.44 13.14
C HIS A 194 -15.17 0.13 14.34
N VAL A 195 -14.92 -1.16 14.59
CA VAL A 195 -14.32 -1.64 15.84
C VAL A 195 -12.79 -1.46 15.85
N ASP A 196 -12.17 -1.45 14.68
CA ASP A 196 -10.72 -1.53 14.45
C ASP A 196 -10.10 -0.24 13.90
N ALA A 197 -10.89 0.80 13.64
CA ALA A 197 -10.41 2.03 13.04
C ALA A 197 -10.99 3.29 13.69
N ASP A 198 -10.24 4.40 13.59
CA ASP A 198 -10.59 5.73 14.10
C ASP A 198 -11.68 6.43 13.25
N PHE A 199 -12.69 5.69 12.81
CA PHE A 199 -13.88 6.27 12.19
C PHE A 199 -14.81 6.91 13.23
N PHE A 200 -15.82 7.64 12.78
CA PHE A 200 -16.82 8.23 13.67
C PHE A 200 -17.64 7.12 14.34
N ASN A 201 -17.40 6.86 15.62
CA ASN A 201 -18.20 5.93 16.40
C ASN A 201 -19.41 6.67 16.99
N PRO A 202 -20.64 6.34 16.58
CA PRO A 202 -21.85 7.09 16.93
C PRO A 202 -22.28 6.91 18.39
N SER A 203 -21.57 6.12 19.20
CA SER A 203 -21.90 5.83 20.60
C SER A 203 -21.94 7.07 21.52
N ALA A 204 -21.54 8.24 21.03
CA ALA A 204 -21.56 9.51 21.75
C ALA A 204 -22.73 10.46 21.36
N GLY A 205 -23.62 10.10 20.42
CA GLY A 205 -24.65 11.01 19.91
C GLY A 205 -26.01 10.39 19.60
N GLN A 206 -27.08 11.20 19.64
CA GLN A 206 -28.49 10.76 19.59
C GLN A 206 -28.99 10.21 18.22
N LYS A 207 -28.18 10.16 17.13
CA LYS A 207 -28.62 9.64 15.80
C LYS A 207 -27.52 8.91 15.01
N PRO A 208 -27.28 7.61 15.24
CA PRO A 208 -26.18 6.85 14.64
C PRO A 208 -26.14 6.79 13.11
N MET A 209 -27.27 6.57 12.45
CA MET A 209 -27.33 6.37 10.99
C MET A 209 -27.11 7.65 10.18
N ALA A 210 -27.52 8.81 10.73
CA ALA A 210 -27.32 10.09 10.06
C ALA A 210 -25.82 10.42 9.89
N HIS A 211 -24.98 9.99 10.84
CA HIS A 211 -23.55 10.33 10.84
C HIS A 211 -22.72 9.50 9.84
N SER A 212 -23.07 8.25 9.58
CA SER A 212 -22.40 7.41 8.57
C SER A 212 -22.57 7.98 7.16
N VAL A 213 -23.78 8.45 6.85
CA VAL A 213 -24.11 9.06 5.55
C VAL A 213 -23.32 10.36 5.36
N LEU A 214 -23.06 11.10 6.44
CA LEU A 214 -22.28 12.33 6.39
C LEU A 214 -20.78 12.09 6.10
N GLU A 215 -20.16 11.05 6.69
CA GLU A 215 -18.76 10.72 6.37
C GLU A 215 -18.60 10.25 4.92
N GLN A 216 -19.53 9.42 4.43
CA GLN A 216 -19.55 9.00 3.02
C GLN A 216 -19.76 10.20 2.08
N LYS A 217 -20.71 11.08 2.39
CA LYS A 217 -20.93 12.33 1.64
C LYS A 217 -19.68 13.20 1.63
N TRP A 218 -18.98 13.32 2.76
CA TRP A 218 -17.73 14.09 2.87
C TRP A 218 -16.61 13.52 2.00
N PHE A 219 -16.46 12.20 1.97
CA PHE A 219 -15.53 11.53 1.05
C PHE A 219 -15.90 11.79 -0.42
N LEU A 220 -17.18 11.70 -0.77
CA LEU A 220 -17.63 12.01 -2.13
C LEU A 220 -17.36 13.47 -2.52
N VAL A 221 -17.47 14.42 -1.57
CA VAL A 221 -17.07 15.81 -1.79
C VAL A 221 -15.58 15.89 -2.09
N GLN A 222 -14.72 15.21 -1.33
CA GLN A 222 -13.28 15.14 -1.61
C GLN A 222 -12.99 14.60 -3.02
N MET A 223 -13.68 13.54 -3.43
CA MET A 223 -13.52 12.97 -4.77
C MET A 223 -14.00 13.92 -5.87
N LEU A 224 -15.10 14.64 -5.66
CA LEU A 224 -15.58 15.65 -6.62
C LEU A 224 -14.58 16.80 -6.77
N LEU A 225 -14.08 17.35 -5.66
CA LEU A 225 -13.08 18.42 -5.69
C LEU A 225 -11.77 17.97 -6.36
N ALA A 226 -11.33 16.73 -6.10
CA ALA A 226 -10.16 16.15 -6.74
C ALA A 226 -10.39 15.91 -8.26
N ALA A 227 -11.60 15.51 -8.66
CA ALA A 227 -11.96 15.31 -10.08
C ALA A 227 -11.98 16.63 -10.85
N GLU A 228 -12.57 17.68 -10.26
CA GLU A 228 -12.53 19.06 -10.78
C GLU A 228 -11.10 19.54 -10.95
N LEU A 229 -10.25 19.35 -9.92
CA LEU A 229 -8.84 19.74 -9.98
C LEU A 229 -8.10 18.98 -11.08
N LEU A 230 -8.31 17.67 -11.18
CA LEU A 230 -7.67 16.81 -12.15
C LEU A 230 -7.98 17.25 -13.59
N LEU A 231 -9.25 17.43 -13.94
CA LEU A 231 -9.64 17.80 -15.30
C LEU A 231 -9.23 19.22 -15.67
N ARG A 232 -9.20 20.15 -14.70
CA ARG A 232 -8.66 21.51 -14.91
C ARG A 232 -7.15 21.50 -15.13
N LEU A 233 -6.40 20.70 -14.37
CA LEU A 233 -4.97 20.52 -14.58
C LEU A 233 -4.67 19.85 -15.94
N ASP A 234 -5.43 18.81 -16.30
CA ASP A 234 -5.29 18.13 -17.60
C ASP A 234 -5.55 19.11 -18.76
N ALA A 235 -6.52 20.03 -18.63
CA ALA A 235 -6.75 21.08 -19.62
C ALA A 235 -5.62 22.10 -19.72
N VAL A 236 -5.08 22.57 -18.57
CA VAL A 236 -3.92 23.49 -18.56
C VAL A 236 -2.68 22.84 -19.21
N VAL A 237 -2.42 21.58 -18.90
CA VAL A 237 -1.29 20.83 -19.48
C VAL A 237 -1.53 20.58 -20.98
N GLY A 238 -2.71 20.10 -21.35
CA GLY A 238 -3.06 19.82 -22.76
C GLY A 238 -2.98 21.05 -23.66
N VAL A 239 -3.47 22.21 -23.20
CA VAL A 239 -3.36 23.46 -23.95
C VAL A 239 -1.90 23.92 -24.10
N GLY A 240 -1.08 23.73 -23.07
CA GLY A 240 0.34 24.12 -23.09
C GLY A 240 1.20 23.32 -24.08
N PHE A 241 0.80 22.11 -24.46
CA PHE A 241 1.54 21.26 -25.41
C PHE A 241 1.11 21.43 -26.87
N VAL A 242 -0.11 21.91 -27.14
CA VAL A 242 -0.69 21.86 -28.50
C VAL A 242 -1.02 23.25 -29.07
N GLU A 243 -0.77 24.36 -28.36
CA GLU A 243 -1.05 25.74 -28.82
C GLU A 243 -2.47 25.94 -29.41
N LEU A 244 -3.43 25.09 -29.00
CA LEU A 244 -4.75 24.98 -29.66
C LEU A 244 -5.76 26.03 -29.20
N SER A 245 -5.53 26.75 -28.09
CA SER A 245 -6.49 27.74 -27.58
C SER A 245 -5.86 29.13 -27.49
N LYS A 246 -6.58 30.14 -28.00
CA LYS A 246 -6.18 31.56 -27.94
C LYS A 246 -6.42 32.19 -26.55
N ASP A 247 -7.17 31.51 -25.67
CA ASP A 247 -7.73 32.10 -24.45
C ASP A 247 -7.04 31.63 -23.15
N VAL A 248 -6.16 30.62 -23.20
CA VAL A 248 -5.43 30.13 -22.01
C VAL A 248 -3.92 30.18 -22.25
N HIS A 249 -3.29 31.24 -21.72
CA HIS A 249 -1.83 31.36 -21.68
C HIS A 249 -1.27 30.77 -20.39
N VAL A 250 -0.52 29.68 -20.50
CA VAL A 250 0.23 29.06 -19.39
C VAL A 250 1.67 29.56 -19.44
N ALA A 251 2.04 30.46 -18.54
CA ALA A 251 3.41 30.93 -18.42
C ALA A 251 4.23 29.96 -17.56
N ILE A 252 5.55 29.96 -17.75
CA ILE A 252 6.50 29.19 -16.90
C ILE A 252 6.30 29.52 -15.41
N ARG A 253 5.96 30.78 -15.09
CA ARG A 253 5.67 31.24 -13.72
C ARG A 253 4.46 30.52 -13.11
N ASP A 254 3.44 30.21 -13.91
CA ASP A 254 2.26 29.48 -13.46
C ASP A 254 2.61 28.04 -13.09
N ILE A 255 3.48 27.39 -13.86
CA ILE A 255 3.97 26.03 -13.57
C ILE A 255 4.71 26.01 -12.24
N TYR A 256 5.62 26.98 -12.00
CA TYR A 256 6.31 27.10 -10.71
C TYR A 256 5.35 27.38 -9.56
N HIS A 257 4.31 28.18 -9.78
CA HIS A 257 3.31 28.47 -8.76
C HIS A 257 2.46 27.23 -8.43
N PHE A 258 2.02 26.47 -9.44
CA PHE A 258 1.30 25.21 -9.23
C PHE A 258 2.16 24.18 -8.51
N ASP A 259 3.45 24.07 -8.86
CA ASP A 259 4.36 23.14 -8.19
C ASP A 259 4.56 23.50 -6.71
N LYS A 260 4.58 24.79 -6.35
CA LYS A 260 4.63 25.24 -4.94
C LYS A 260 3.39 24.87 -4.13
N LEU A 261 2.23 24.75 -4.78
CA LEU A 261 0.98 24.39 -4.11
C LEU A 261 0.81 22.88 -3.92
N ARG A 262 1.67 22.07 -4.55
CA ARG A 262 1.59 20.62 -4.45
C ARG A 262 1.92 20.17 -3.05
N THR A 263 1.03 19.35 -2.51
CA THR A 263 1.27 18.61 -1.30
C THR A 263 1.15 17.12 -1.62
N PRO A 264 1.91 16.25 -0.93
CA PRO A 264 1.81 14.81 -1.16
C PRO A 264 0.39 14.28 -1.00
N LYS A 265 -0.37 14.84 -0.06
CA LYS A 265 -1.79 14.54 0.13
C LYS A 265 -2.60 14.82 -1.13
N VAL A 266 -2.48 16.02 -1.71
CA VAL A 266 -3.21 16.40 -2.94
C VAL A 266 -2.77 15.54 -4.13
N ASP A 267 -1.46 15.26 -4.26
CA ASP A 267 -0.96 14.37 -5.31
C ASP A 267 -1.61 12.97 -5.20
N TRP A 268 -1.77 12.44 -3.97
CA TRP A 268 -2.44 11.17 -3.72
C TRP A 268 -3.98 11.23 -3.90
N ASP A 269 -4.62 12.38 -3.64
CA ASP A 269 -6.03 12.61 -3.98
C ASP A 269 -6.24 12.49 -5.50
N LEU A 270 -5.34 13.09 -6.29
CA LEU A 270 -5.37 13.00 -7.76
C LEU A 270 -5.16 11.57 -8.26
N VAL A 271 -4.27 10.80 -7.63
CA VAL A 271 -4.08 9.38 -7.97
C VAL A 271 -5.31 8.55 -7.62
N THR A 272 -5.90 8.81 -6.45
CA THR A 272 -7.07 8.08 -5.94
C THR A 272 -8.30 8.37 -6.78
N VAL A 273 -8.56 9.63 -7.13
CA VAL A 273 -9.74 10.00 -7.92
C VAL A 273 -9.68 9.44 -9.34
N ARG A 274 -8.49 9.30 -9.94
CA ARG A 274 -8.33 8.61 -11.23
C ARG A 274 -8.87 7.19 -11.15
N ARG A 275 -8.47 6.45 -10.11
CA ARG A 275 -8.96 5.08 -9.87
C ARG A 275 -10.45 5.07 -9.56
N PHE A 276 -10.92 6.02 -8.75
CA PHE A 276 -12.33 6.14 -8.38
C PHE A 276 -13.26 6.31 -9.60
N LEU A 277 -12.91 7.23 -10.51
CA LEU A 277 -13.68 7.47 -11.74
C LEU A 277 -13.62 6.28 -12.71
N ASP A 278 -12.49 5.57 -12.78
CA ASP A 278 -12.35 4.37 -13.61
C ASP A 278 -13.18 3.18 -13.06
N SER A 279 -13.30 3.07 -11.72
CA SER A 279 -13.90 1.92 -11.04
C SER A 279 -15.43 1.95 -10.93
N PHE A 280 -16.06 3.14 -10.77
CA PHE A 280 -17.49 3.23 -10.40
C PHE A 280 -18.35 4.07 -11.33
N ASP A 281 -19.51 3.56 -11.74
CA ASP A 281 -20.62 4.37 -12.24
C ASP A 281 -21.43 4.97 -11.08
N PHE A 282 -21.90 6.20 -11.27
CA PHE A 282 -22.61 6.98 -10.26
C PHE A 282 -24.10 7.06 -10.61
N SER A 283 -24.97 6.72 -9.65
CA SER A 283 -26.41 6.92 -9.80
C SER A 283 -27.04 7.36 -8.48
N TRP A 284 -28.10 8.17 -8.59
CA TRP A 284 -28.88 8.64 -7.47
C TRP A 284 -30.19 7.86 -7.35
N SER A 285 -30.52 7.38 -6.16
CA SER A 285 -31.86 6.87 -5.84
C SER A 285 -32.56 7.81 -4.88
N GLY A 286 -33.80 8.19 -5.21
CA GLY A 286 -34.67 8.93 -4.30
C GLY A 286 -34.98 8.14 -3.03
N PRO A 287 -35.51 8.82 -1.99
CA PRO A 287 -35.92 8.14 -0.75
C PRO A 287 -37.04 7.13 -1.04
N ASP A 288 -36.87 5.89 -0.59
CA ASP A 288 -37.89 4.83 -0.74
C ASP A 288 -39.15 5.18 0.08
N PRO A 289 -40.34 5.21 -0.54
CA PRO A 289 -41.59 5.56 0.16
C PRO A 289 -42.02 4.54 1.23
N GLU A 290 -41.41 3.35 1.30
CA GLU A 290 -41.76 2.28 2.25
C GLU A 290 -41.05 2.36 3.61
N SER A 291 -40.10 3.28 3.80
CA SER A 291 -39.36 3.45 5.06
C SER A 291 -40.00 4.42 6.07
N MET A 292 -41.29 4.72 5.91
CA MET A 292 -42.06 5.48 6.90
C MET A 292 -42.56 4.53 8.01
N PRO A 293 -42.19 4.73 9.28
CA PRO A 293 -42.90 4.06 10.37
C PRO A 293 -44.35 4.55 10.33
N ASN A 294 -45.30 3.61 10.22
CA ASN A 294 -46.72 3.87 10.38
C ASN A 294 -46.98 4.52 11.75
N ALA A 295 -47.00 5.85 11.79
CA ALA A 295 -47.58 6.59 12.90
C ALA A 295 -49.10 6.46 12.76
N LEU A 296 -49.61 5.48 13.51
CA LEU A 296 -51.02 5.17 13.68
C LEU A 296 -51.88 6.43 13.73
N SER A 297 -52.83 6.44 12.80
CA SER A 297 -54.13 7.09 12.90
C SER A 297 -54.66 7.13 14.35
N GLN A 298 -54.70 8.33 14.93
CA GLN A 298 -55.68 8.71 15.94
C GLN A 298 -56.32 10.03 15.50
N SER A 299 -57.45 9.89 14.83
CA SER A 299 -58.42 10.95 14.58
C SER A 299 -58.98 11.48 15.91
N PRO A 300 -59.04 12.80 16.15
CA PRO A 300 -59.95 13.34 17.14
C PRO A 300 -61.36 13.32 16.57
N SER A 301 -62.24 12.60 17.25
CA SER A 301 -63.69 12.67 17.09
C SER A 301 -64.20 14.10 17.28
N HIS A 302 -64.96 14.63 16.33
CA HIS A 302 -66.15 15.44 16.62
C HIS A 302 -67.06 15.56 15.40
N GLU A 303 -68.35 15.49 15.71
CA GLU A 303 -69.49 15.23 14.84
C GLU A 303 -69.83 16.40 13.90
N LYS A 304 -70.45 16.06 12.76
CA LYS A 304 -71.11 17.01 11.86
C LYS A 304 -72.42 17.49 12.48
N GLY A 305 -72.50 18.78 12.81
CA GLY A 305 -73.75 19.51 13.03
C GLY A 305 -73.87 20.63 12.00
N ALA A 306 -74.90 20.56 11.15
CA ALA A 306 -75.20 21.54 10.12
C ALA A 306 -75.67 22.89 10.70
N GLY A 307 -75.33 24.00 10.03
CA GLY A 307 -75.90 25.31 10.37
C GLY A 307 -75.39 26.45 9.50
N LYS A 308 -76.30 27.09 8.76
CA LYS A 308 -76.15 28.31 7.94
C LYS A 308 -75.55 29.50 8.72
N GLY A 309 -74.91 30.44 8.01
CA GLY A 309 -74.83 31.84 8.47
C GLY A 309 -73.66 32.68 7.98
N ASN A 310 -73.86 33.32 6.83
CA ASN A 310 -73.51 34.71 6.44
C ASN A 310 -72.44 35.56 7.19
N GLU A 311 -71.79 36.41 6.37
CA GLU A 311 -71.19 37.73 6.65
C GLU A 311 -69.65 37.90 6.84
N LYS A 312 -69.05 38.50 5.80
CA LYS A 312 -68.22 39.73 5.76
C LYS A 312 -67.25 39.99 6.93
N ALA A 313 -65.97 40.17 6.61
CA ALA A 313 -65.39 41.52 6.42
C ALA A 313 -63.85 41.46 6.24
N HIS A 314 -63.39 42.25 5.27
CA HIS A 314 -62.01 42.73 5.17
C HIS A 314 -61.65 43.56 6.41
N HIS A 315 -60.38 43.60 6.82
CA HIS A 315 -59.64 44.86 6.97
C HIS A 315 -58.14 44.62 7.23
N PHE A 316 -57.35 45.38 6.48
CA PHE A 316 -55.92 45.61 6.62
C PHE A 316 -55.55 46.11 8.01
N SER A 317 -54.39 45.70 8.54
CA SER A 317 -53.67 46.44 9.59
C SER A 317 -52.25 46.78 9.12
N PHE A 318 -52.09 48.08 8.89
CA PHE A 318 -50.84 48.81 8.69
C PHE A 318 -50.39 49.25 10.11
N PHE A 319 -49.11 49.07 10.43
CA PHE A 319 -48.41 49.36 11.70
C PHE A 319 -48.53 48.36 12.86
N GLU A 320 -47.50 47.52 13.00
CA GLU A 320 -46.90 47.24 14.31
C GLU A 320 -45.40 46.92 14.14
N SER A 321 -44.64 47.94 13.75
CA SER A 321 -43.20 47.97 14.01
C SER A 321 -42.97 48.39 15.45
N ILE A 322 -42.00 47.74 16.11
CA ILE A 322 -41.48 47.97 17.48
C ILE A 322 -42.08 47.01 18.52
N THR A 323 -41.66 45.75 18.45
CA THR A 323 -40.87 45.17 19.55
C THR A 323 -39.92 44.10 19.00
N ARG A 324 -38.64 44.28 19.31
CA ARG A 324 -37.54 43.41 18.97
C ARG A 324 -37.65 42.13 19.83
N ARG A 325 -38.08 41.01 19.24
CA ARG A 325 -37.77 39.66 19.75
C ARG A 325 -37.07 38.91 18.64
N HIS A 326 -35.84 38.49 18.93
CA HIS A 326 -35.05 37.63 18.07
C HIS A 326 -35.79 36.32 17.85
N SER A 327 -36.32 36.14 16.64
CA SER A 327 -36.69 34.82 16.14
C SER A 327 -35.40 34.07 15.84
N THR A 328 -35.14 33.04 16.64
CA THR A 328 -34.17 31.99 16.36
C THR A 328 -34.39 31.49 14.93
N PRO A 329 -33.37 31.44 14.05
CA PRO A 329 -33.55 30.84 12.74
C PRO A 329 -33.90 29.36 12.93
N ALA A 330 -34.92 28.92 12.19
CA ALA A 330 -35.41 27.55 12.22
C ALA A 330 -34.26 26.56 11.96
N VAL A 331 -34.18 25.54 12.80
CA VAL A 331 -33.34 24.35 12.60
C VAL A 331 -33.60 23.82 11.19
N PRO A 332 -32.58 23.64 10.33
CA PRO A 332 -32.80 23.01 9.03
C PRO A 332 -33.34 21.60 9.25
N ARG A 333 -34.54 21.34 8.74
CA ARG A 333 -35.13 20.00 8.66
C ARG A 333 -34.15 19.11 7.90
N ILE A 334 -33.68 18.04 8.53
CA ILE A 334 -32.96 16.95 7.85
C ILE A 334 -34.01 16.23 7.01
N GLU A 335 -34.10 16.56 5.72
CA GLU A 335 -34.84 15.75 4.76
C GLU A 335 -34.16 14.37 4.61
N PRO A 336 -34.91 13.30 4.32
CA PRO A 336 -34.31 12.02 3.98
C PRO A 336 -33.58 12.16 2.64
N GLU A 337 -32.29 12.53 2.69
CA GLU A 337 -31.45 12.63 1.50
C GLU A 337 -31.33 11.25 0.84
N GLY A 338 -31.66 11.16 -0.45
CA GLY A 338 -31.56 9.92 -1.23
C GLY A 338 -30.15 9.31 -1.21
N GLN A 339 -30.01 8.03 -1.54
CA GLN A 339 -28.74 7.31 -1.43
C GLN A 339 -27.88 7.40 -2.70
N CYS A 340 -26.55 7.49 -2.53
CA CYS A 340 -25.60 7.32 -3.62
C CYS A 340 -25.41 5.83 -3.92
N LYS A 341 -25.66 5.42 -5.16
CA LYS A 341 -25.41 4.04 -5.63
C LYS A 341 -24.13 4.02 -6.47
N LEU A 342 -23.11 3.34 -5.95
CA LEU A 342 -21.83 3.11 -6.62
C LEU A 342 -21.88 1.74 -7.30
N VAL A 343 -21.78 1.71 -8.62
CA VAL A 343 -21.85 0.47 -9.40
C VAL A 343 -20.47 0.16 -9.98
N PRO A 344 -19.83 -0.96 -9.60
CA PRO A 344 -18.52 -1.31 -10.13
C PRO A 344 -18.52 -1.72 -11.60
N ASN A 345 -17.46 -1.35 -12.32
CA ASN A 345 -17.34 -1.58 -13.76
C ASN A 345 -16.74 -2.93 -14.18
N HIS A 346 -15.97 -3.59 -13.31
CA HIS A 346 -15.04 -4.66 -13.71
C HIS A 346 -15.08 -5.91 -12.83
N ILE A 347 -16.24 -6.26 -12.27
CA ILE A 347 -16.39 -7.34 -11.29
C ILE A 347 -15.88 -8.69 -11.81
N GLU A 348 -16.26 -9.07 -13.03
CA GLU A 348 -15.84 -10.35 -13.64
C GLU A 348 -14.30 -10.46 -13.71
N ARG A 349 -13.63 -9.37 -14.08
CA ARG A 349 -12.17 -9.30 -14.11
C ARG A 349 -11.56 -9.46 -12.72
N GLN A 350 -12.19 -8.89 -11.68
CA GLN A 350 -11.72 -9.02 -10.29
C GLN A 350 -11.94 -10.44 -9.76
N VAL A 351 -13.06 -11.08 -10.08
CA VAL A 351 -13.32 -12.49 -9.73
C VAL A 351 -12.29 -13.39 -10.39
N HIS A 352 -12.06 -13.21 -11.69
CA HIS A 352 -11.05 -13.99 -12.39
C HIS A 352 -9.65 -13.80 -11.78
N GLY A 353 -9.26 -12.56 -11.47
CA GLY A 353 -7.99 -12.26 -10.80
C GLY A 353 -7.86 -12.93 -9.42
N LEU A 354 -8.94 -12.97 -8.64
CA LEU A 354 -8.97 -13.64 -7.33
C LEU A 354 -8.79 -15.16 -7.47
N LEU A 355 -9.47 -15.78 -8.43
CA LEU A 355 -9.38 -17.22 -8.66
C LEU A 355 -7.97 -17.62 -9.12
N MET A 356 -7.39 -16.87 -10.06
CA MET A 356 -6.00 -17.08 -10.49
C MET A 356 -5.03 -16.93 -9.32
N PHE A 357 -5.25 -15.96 -8.42
CA PHE A 357 -4.47 -15.80 -7.21
C PHE A 357 -4.59 -17.03 -6.29
N ALA A 358 -5.82 -17.48 -5.99
CA ALA A 358 -6.09 -18.64 -5.14
C ALA A 358 -5.45 -19.93 -5.66
N GLU A 359 -5.57 -20.20 -6.97
CA GLU A 359 -4.95 -21.35 -7.62
C GLU A 359 -3.42 -21.29 -7.54
N THR A 360 -2.84 -20.11 -7.79
CA THR A 360 -1.39 -19.93 -7.80
C THR A 360 -0.77 -20.13 -6.42
N ILE A 361 -1.38 -19.59 -5.35
CA ILE A 361 -0.90 -19.79 -3.97
C ILE A 361 -1.25 -21.19 -3.42
N GLY A 362 -2.02 -21.99 -4.15
CA GLY A 362 -2.41 -23.34 -3.75
C GLY A 362 -3.46 -23.38 -2.63
N TRP A 363 -4.44 -22.47 -2.67
CA TRP A 363 -5.55 -22.40 -1.72
C TRP A 363 -6.43 -23.67 -1.78
N PRO A 364 -6.85 -24.27 -0.64
CA PRO A 364 -7.48 -25.60 -0.63
C PRO A 364 -8.86 -25.67 -1.30
N THR A 365 -9.71 -24.66 -1.09
CA THR A 365 -11.16 -24.68 -1.39
C THR A 365 -11.52 -23.88 -2.65
N THR A 366 -10.60 -23.71 -3.59
CA THR A 366 -10.74 -22.79 -4.73
C THR A 366 -11.96 -23.09 -5.62
N ALA A 367 -12.28 -24.38 -5.85
CA ALA A 367 -13.44 -24.78 -6.64
C ALA A 367 -14.77 -24.37 -5.99
N SER A 368 -14.89 -24.54 -4.66
CA SER A 368 -16.10 -24.16 -3.91
C SER A 368 -16.30 -22.64 -3.90
N ILE A 369 -15.23 -21.87 -3.75
CA ILE A 369 -15.27 -20.41 -3.84
C ILE A 369 -15.75 -19.96 -5.22
N LYS A 370 -15.24 -20.60 -6.29
CA LYS A 370 -15.65 -20.31 -7.66
C LYS A 370 -17.15 -20.55 -7.87
N GLU A 371 -17.65 -21.73 -7.52
CA GLU A 371 -19.08 -22.08 -7.66
C GLU A 371 -19.98 -21.10 -6.91
N ARG A 372 -19.58 -20.71 -5.69
CA ARG A 372 -20.32 -19.75 -4.88
C ARG A 372 -20.34 -18.35 -5.51
N LEU A 373 -19.19 -17.84 -5.96
CA LEU A 373 -19.10 -16.53 -6.60
C LEU A 373 -19.87 -16.51 -7.92
N ASP A 374 -19.75 -17.55 -8.73
CA ASP A 374 -20.51 -17.69 -9.97
C ASP A 374 -22.02 -17.72 -9.69
N LEU A 375 -22.48 -18.45 -8.66
CA LEU A 375 -23.88 -18.45 -8.25
C LEU A 375 -24.38 -17.06 -7.81
N ILE A 376 -23.59 -16.32 -7.04
CA ILE A 376 -23.96 -14.95 -6.59
C ILE A 376 -24.06 -14.01 -7.80
N LEU A 377 -23.14 -14.11 -8.75
CA LEU A 377 -23.13 -13.27 -9.96
C LEU A 377 -24.25 -13.65 -10.94
N GLN A 378 -24.56 -14.94 -11.09
CA GLN A 378 -25.64 -15.43 -11.95
C GLN A 378 -27.04 -15.16 -11.36
N THR A 379 -27.21 -15.31 -10.05
CA THR A 379 -28.46 -14.94 -9.35
C THR A 379 -28.69 -13.43 -9.40
N GLY A 380 -27.60 -12.65 -9.47
CA GLY A 380 -27.60 -11.21 -9.73
C GLY A 380 -27.70 -10.81 -11.22
N GLY A 381 -28.11 -11.72 -12.11
CA GLY A 381 -28.12 -11.52 -13.57
C GLY A 381 -29.08 -10.43 -14.10
N SER A 382 -29.98 -9.89 -13.28
CA SER A 382 -30.50 -8.54 -13.54
C SER A 382 -29.53 -7.58 -12.87
N GLY A 383 -28.93 -6.62 -13.60
CA GLY A 383 -27.94 -5.68 -13.05
C GLY A 383 -28.38 -4.95 -11.77
N GLN A 384 -29.64 -5.07 -11.36
CA GLN A 384 -30.17 -4.71 -10.05
C GLN A 384 -29.54 -5.48 -8.88
N GLY A 385 -29.29 -6.79 -8.97
CA GLY A 385 -28.75 -7.58 -7.85
C GLY A 385 -27.33 -7.19 -7.45
N ILE A 386 -26.47 -6.92 -8.45
CA ILE A 386 -25.12 -6.38 -8.22
C ILE A 386 -25.20 -4.96 -7.64
N LYS A 387 -26.09 -4.11 -8.19
CA LYS A 387 -26.30 -2.76 -7.66
C LYS A 387 -26.70 -2.81 -6.18
N ASP A 388 -27.60 -3.70 -5.80
CA ASP A 388 -28.10 -3.79 -4.43
C ASP A 388 -27.02 -4.29 -3.46
N ILE A 389 -26.14 -5.20 -3.91
CA ILE A 389 -24.94 -5.61 -3.16
C ILE A 389 -24.11 -4.37 -2.83
N PHE A 390 -23.63 -3.61 -3.83
CA PHE A 390 -22.70 -2.51 -3.58
C PHE A 390 -23.36 -1.23 -3.03
N SER A 391 -24.68 -1.13 -3.06
CA SER A 391 -25.43 0.04 -2.54
C SER A 391 -25.72 -0.06 -1.04
N THR A 392 -25.72 -1.26 -0.45
CA THR A 392 -26.07 -1.44 0.97
C THR A 392 -24.84 -1.75 1.81
N PRO A 393 -24.40 -0.85 2.69
CA PRO A 393 -23.32 -1.13 3.63
C PRO A 393 -23.67 -2.30 4.55
N VAL A 394 -22.70 -3.15 4.84
CA VAL A 394 -22.87 -4.34 5.68
C VAL A 394 -22.58 -3.99 7.13
N ARG A 395 -23.38 -4.49 8.06
CA ARG A 395 -23.09 -4.36 9.49
C ARG A 395 -22.25 -5.55 9.95
N ASN A 396 -21.04 -5.27 10.41
CA ASN A 396 -20.19 -6.29 11.00
C ASN A 396 -20.45 -6.36 12.52
N VAL A 397 -20.84 -7.53 13.02
CA VAL A 397 -21.07 -7.74 14.44
C VAL A 397 -20.04 -8.74 14.93
N LEU A 398 -18.99 -8.24 15.56
CA LEU A 398 -17.98 -9.09 16.18
C LEU A 398 -18.44 -9.57 17.56
N PRO A 399 -18.16 -10.83 17.93
CA PRO A 399 -18.27 -11.28 19.31
C PRO A 399 -17.51 -10.38 20.29
N GLU A 400 -18.06 -10.19 21.50
CA GLU A 400 -17.56 -9.22 22.50
C GLU A 400 -16.08 -9.41 22.88
N HIS A 401 -15.61 -10.66 22.89
CA HIS A 401 -14.21 -10.96 23.23
C HIS A 401 -13.24 -10.42 22.17
N TYR A 402 -13.61 -10.42 20.88
CA TYR A 402 -12.78 -9.87 19.82
C TYR A 402 -12.83 -8.33 19.78
N ALA A 403 -13.98 -7.73 20.08
CA ALA A 403 -14.14 -6.28 20.12
C ALA A 403 -13.25 -5.61 21.17
N THR A 404 -13.08 -6.24 22.33
CA THR A 404 -12.22 -5.74 23.41
C THR A 404 -10.74 -5.74 23.03
N ILE A 405 -10.31 -6.68 22.17
CA ILE A 405 -8.91 -6.83 21.75
C ILE A 405 -8.52 -5.73 20.76
N LEU A 406 -9.43 -5.34 19.87
CA LEU A 406 -9.24 -4.25 18.92
C LEU A 406 -9.39 -2.85 19.57
N GLY A 407 -10.26 -2.72 20.57
CA GLY A 407 -10.57 -1.44 21.23
C GLY A 407 -9.48 -0.85 22.11
N ASN A 408 -8.43 -1.61 22.47
CA ASN A 408 -7.26 -1.08 23.17
C ASN A 408 -6.40 -0.24 22.21
N LYS A 409 -6.69 1.07 22.16
CA LYS A 409 -6.13 2.09 21.26
C LYS A 409 -4.59 2.22 21.23
N ASP A 410 -3.86 1.54 22.11
CA ASP A 410 -2.39 1.54 22.14
C ASP A 410 -1.76 0.69 21.01
N THR A 411 -2.56 0.01 20.18
CA THR A 411 -2.07 -0.90 19.13
C THR A 411 -1.93 -0.28 17.74
N CYS A 412 -2.67 0.80 17.41
CA CYS A 412 -2.64 1.37 16.06
C CYS A 412 -1.42 2.30 15.82
N GLN A 413 -0.83 2.87 16.88
CA GLN A 413 0.19 3.92 16.72
C GLN A 413 1.64 3.47 16.95
N THR A 414 1.88 2.25 17.47
CA THR A 414 3.17 2.02 18.15
C THR A 414 4.16 1.11 17.43
N THR A 415 3.75 0.34 16.41
CA THR A 415 4.69 -0.41 15.54
C THR A 415 4.00 -0.85 14.24
N SER A 416 4.71 -0.78 13.10
CA SER A 416 4.22 -1.20 11.77
C SER A 416 3.81 -2.68 11.67
N ILE A 417 4.04 -3.48 12.71
CA ILE A 417 3.99 -4.96 12.70
C ILE A 417 2.64 -5.50 13.21
N ARG A 418 1.79 -4.66 13.84
CA ARG A 418 0.56 -5.08 14.55
C ARG A 418 -0.74 -4.55 13.97
N ARG A 419 -0.82 -4.36 12.66
CA ARG A 419 -2.06 -3.90 12.03
C ARG A 419 -3.04 -5.05 11.86
N LEU A 420 -3.83 -5.27 12.90
CA LEU A 420 -4.93 -6.22 12.90
C LEU A 420 -6.15 -5.60 12.21
N VAL A 421 -6.88 -6.43 11.46
CA VAL A 421 -8.09 -6.00 10.76
C VAL A 421 -9.24 -6.93 11.10
N ALA A 422 -10.43 -6.35 11.32
CA ALA A 422 -11.65 -7.10 11.48
C ALA A 422 -12.23 -7.47 10.10
N LEU A 423 -12.23 -8.76 9.80
CA LEU A 423 -12.95 -9.33 8.67
C LEU A 423 -14.44 -9.47 9.01
N HIS A 424 -15.27 -9.52 7.97
CA HIS A 424 -16.71 -9.72 8.16
C HIS A 424 -17.04 -11.17 8.53
N CYS A 425 -17.68 -11.37 9.67
CA CYS A 425 -18.30 -12.64 10.03
C CYS A 425 -19.66 -12.78 9.35
N PRO A 426 -19.89 -13.82 8.52
CA PRO A 426 -21.24 -14.12 8.06
C PRO A 426 -22.14 -14.45 9.27
N PRO A 427 -23.38 -13.89 9.33
CA PRO A 427 -24.34 -14.29 10.35
C PRO A 427 -24.72 -15.77 10.17
N THR A 428 -25.07 -16.43 11.26
CA THR A 428 -25.41 -17.87 11.31
C THR A 428 -26.61 -18.25 10.41
N ASP A 429 -27.43 -17.27 10.02
CA ASP A 429 -28.57 -17.46 9.13
C ASP A 429 -28.13 -17.58 7.66
N GLN A 430 -28.04 -18.83 7.18
CA GLN A 430 -27.62 -19.22 5.83
C GLN A 430 -28.59 -18.80 4.70
N SER A 431 -29.62 -18.00 4.98
CA SER A 431 -30.74 -17.75 4.05
C SER A 431 -30.48 -16.64 3.02
N THR A 432 -29.36 -15.91 3.11
CA THR A 432 -29.01 -14.88 2.11
C THR A 432 -27.64 -15.12 1.51
N LEU A 433 -27.60 -15.35 0.19
CA LEU A 433 -26.40 -15.39 -0.65
C LEU A 433 -25.69 -14.02 -0.61
N ARG A 434 -24.92 -13.75 0.44
CA ARG A 434 -24.16 -12.51 0.58
C ARG A 434 -22.71 -12.71 0.16
N ILE A 435 -22.27 -11.85 -0.77
CA ILE A 435 -20.86 -11.51 -0.99
C ILE A 435 -20.34 -10.91 0.31
N GLY A 436 -19.12 -11.30 0.73
CA GLY A 436 -18.50 -11.01 2.03
C GLY A 436 -18.45 -9.54 2.48
N GLY A 437 -17.46 -9.22 3.30
CA GLY A 437 -17.36 -7.93 3.97
C GLY A 437 -16.91 -6.79 3.08
N TRP A 438 -16.49 -5.72 3.75
CA TRP A 438 -15.94 -4.54 3.10
C TRP A 438 -14.65 -4.87 2.33
N MET A 439 -13.85 -5.87 2.76
CA MET A 439 -12.64 -6.31 2.05
C MET A 439 -12.99 -6.96 0.71
N THR A 440 -13.91 -7.92 0.73
CA THR A 440 -14.43 -8.55 -0.50
C THR A 440 -14.97 -7.50 -1.46
N ARG A 441 -15.78 -6.56 -0.96
CA ARG A 441 -16.38 -5.50 -1.78
C ARG A 441 -15.34 -4.52 -2.32
N SER A 442 -14.29 -4.24 -1.56
CA SER A 442 -13.16 -3.42 -2.02
C SER A 442 -12.46 -4.04 -3.21
N TRP A 443 -12.10 -5.32 -3.12
CA TRP A 443 -11.49 -6.04 -4.23
C TRP A 443 -12.41 -6.11 -5.46
N LEU A 444 -13.64 -6.59 -5.26
CA LEU A 444 -14.60 -6.81 -6.34
C LEU A 444 -15.03 -5.51 -7.02
N SER A 445 -15.02 -4.39 -6.31
CA SER A 445 -15.30 -3.08 -6.90
C SER A 445 -14.25 -2.64 -7.91
N GLY A 446 -13.03 -3.19 -7.84
CA GLY A 446 -11.87 -2.75 -8.59
C GLY A 446 -11.33 -1.40 -8.15
N PHE A 447 -11.85 -0.79 -7.08
CA PHE A 447 -11.30 0.43 -6.49
C PHE A 447 -10.14 0.07 -5.56
N VAL A 448 -8.99 -0.17 -6.18
CA VAL A 448 -7.75 -0.55 -5.49
C VAL A 448 -6.72 0.57 -5.67
N PRO A 449 -6.47 1.39 -4.63
CA PRO A 449 -5.42 2.41 -4.68
C PRO A 449 -4.03 1.77 -4.84
N PRO A 450 -3.06 2.47 -5.45
CA PRO A 450 -1.70 1.95 -5.54
C PRO A 450 -1.06 1.77 -4.15
N GLY A 451 -0.58 0.56 -3.88
CA GLY A 451 0.13 0.21 -2.66
C GLY A 451 0.17 -1.30 -2.41
N ASP A 452 0.59 -1.66 -1.20
CA ASP A 452 0.47 -2.98 -0.57
C ASP A 452 -0.99 -3.46 -0.40
N VAL A 453 -1.95 -2.53 -0.43
CA VAL A 453 -3.41 -2.77 -0.32
C VAL A 453 -3.89 -3.95 -1.18
N ILE A 454 -3.38 -4.11 -2.40
CA ILE A 454 -3.77 -5.23 -3.28
C ILE A 454 -3.51 -6.60 -2.64
N ASN A 455 -2.37 -6.77 -1.96
CA ASN A 455 -1.98 -8.03 -1.31
C ASN A 455 -2.92 -8.33 -0.14
N HIS A 456 -3.30 -7.30 0.60
CA HIS A 456 -4.22 -7.39 1.74
C HIS A 456 -5.65 -7.71 1.30
N LEU A 457 -6.16 -7.03 0.26
CA LEU A 457 -7.50 -7.26 -0.27
C LEU A 457 -7.67 -8.67 -0.82
N LEU A 458 -6.68 -9.18 -1.57
CA LEU A 458 -6.75 -10.52 -2.17
C LEU A 458 -6.89 -11.62 -1.12
N ILE A 459 -6.00 -11.66 -0.12
CA ILE A 459 -6.03 -12.70 0.90
C ILE A 459 -7.28 -12.57 1.80
N ALA A 460 -7.65 -11.33 2.17
CA ALA A 460 -8.81 -11.08 3.02
C ALA A 460 -10.10 -11.50 2.32
N THR A 461 -10.19 -11.26 1.01
CA THR A 461 -11.32 -11.71 0.19
C THR A 461 -11.41 -13.23 0.14
N LEU A 462 -10.29 -13.97 0.06
CA LEU A 462 -10.35 -15.44 0.15
C LEU A 462 -10.88 -15.92 1.50
N VAL A 463 -10.37 -15.36 2.59
CA VAL A 463 -10.79 -15.75 3.95
C VAL A 463 -12.26 -15.40 4.20
N GLU A 464 -12.75 -14.24 3.74
CA GLU A 464 -14.15 -13.85 3.89
C GLU A 464 -15.14 -14.72 3.08
N ASN A 465 -14.70 -15.31 1.96
CA ASN A 465 -15.56 -16.14 1.11
C ASN A 465 -15.41 -17.66 1.38
N ASP A 466 -14.44 -18.05 2.19
CA ASP A 466 -14.25 -19.43 2.69
C ASP A 466 -14.78 -19.56 4.13
N SER A 467 -15.96 -20.17 4.28
CA SER A 467 -16.58 -20.37 5.59
C SER A 467 -15.79 -21.30 6.51
N GLU A 468 -15.04 -22.27 5.95
CA GLU A 468 -14.23 -23.18 6.75
C GLU A 468 -12.98 -22.45 7.28
N ALA A 469 -12.33 -21.66 6.43
CA ALA A 469 -11.20 -20.82 6.84
C ALA A 469 -11.62 -19.80 7.90
N MET A 470 -12.75 -19.11 7.71
CA MET A 470 -13.27 -18.12 8.68
C MET A 470 -13.60 -18.76 10.03
N ALA A 471 -14.18 -19.96 10.05
CA ALA A 471 -14.51 -20.68 11.29
C ALA A 471 -13.27 -21.09 12.09
N LYS A 472 -12.19 -21.47 11.40
CA LYS A 472 -10.93 -21.92 12.01
C LYS A 472 -10.02 -20.76 12.44
N LEU A 473 -9.76 -19.82 11.53
CA LEU A 473 -8.84 -18.71 11.75
C LEU A 473 -9.45 -17.57 12.58
N GLY A 474 -10.78 -17.43 12.54
CA GLY A 474 -11.51 -16.33 13.17
C GLY A 474 -11.45 -15.01 12.38
N PRO A 475 -12.21 -13.99 12.84
CA PRO A 475 -12.40 -12.74 12.10
C PRO A 475 -11.27 -11.72 12.22
N ILE A 476 -10.30 -11.92 13.12
CA ILE A 476 -9.22 -10.97 13.34
C ILE A 476 -8.02 -11.41 12.52
N ALA A 477 -7.73 -10.70 11.44
CA ALA A 477 -6.67 -11.03 10.50
C ALA A 477 -5.41 -10.21 10.74
N ASN A 478 -4.24 -10.85 10.61
CA ASN A 478 -2.94 -10.20 10.54
C ASN A 478 -2.39 -10.27 9.11
N LEU A 479 -2.63 -9.22 8.32
CA LEU A 479 -2.32 -9.22 6.88
C LEU A 479 -0.83 -8.99 6.55
N HIS A 480 0.00 -8.71 7.56
CA HIS A 480 1.46 -8.55 7.42
C HIS A 480 2.25 -9.77 7.94
N GLY A 481 1.59 -10.65 8.70
CA GLY A 481 2.17 -11.87 9.26
C GLY A 481 1.97 -13.09 8.38
N GLY A 482 1.59 -14.20 9.00
CA GLY A 482 1.16 -15.42 8.31
C GLY A 482 0.14 -16.20 9.12
N PHE A 483 -0.32 -17.32 8.59
CA PHE A 483 -1.29 -18.19 9.24
C PHE A 483 -1.13 -19.63 8.78
N ILE A 484 -1.65 -20.57 9.57
CA ILE A 484 -1.76 -21.99 9.23
C ILE A 484 -3.22 -22.35 9.08
N TYR A 485 -3.53 -23.10 8.03
CA TYR A 485 -4.87 -23.59 7.72
C TYR A 485 -4.75 -24.86 6.87
N SER A 486 -5.57 -25.88 7.14
CA SER A 486 -5.62 -27.09 6.31
C SER A 486 -4.24 -27.76 6.06
N GLY A 487 -3.39 -27.78 7.08
CA GLY A 487 -2.06 -28.42 7.03
C GLY A 487 -1.01 -27.71 6.17
N LYS A 488 -1.24 -26.46 5.76
CA LYS A 488 -0.26 -25.61 5.04
C LYS A 488 -0.10 -24.28 5.76
N SER A 489 0.98 -23.56 5.45
CA SER A 489 1.20 -22.20 5.96
C SER A 489 1.18 -21.17 4.84
N TRP A 490 0.62 -19.99 5.12
CA TRP A 490 0.63 -18.84 4.23
C TRP A 490 1.30 -17.66 4.91
N TRP A 491 2.16 -16.96 4.18
CA TRP A 491 2.97 -15.86 4.70
C TRP A 491 2.92 -14.67 3.76
N SER A 492 2.74 -13.48 4.31
CA SER A 492 3.01 -12.25 3.58
C SER A 492 4.51 -12.18 3.24
N GLN A 493 4.84 -11.61 2.08
CA GLN A 493 6.22 -11.34 1.66
C GLN A 493 6.87 -10.25 2.54
N GLU A 494 6.08 -9.50 3.30
CA GLU A 494 6.60 -8.60 4.33
C GLU A 494 7.12 -9.36 5.55
N CYS A 495 6.63 -10.58 5.80
CA CYS A 495 7.16 -11.42 6.87
C CYS A 495 8.48 -12.08 6.43
N ILE A 496 9.51 -12.00 7.30
CA ILE A 496 10.81 -12.62 7.03
C ILE A 496 10.71 -14.14 6.86
N VAL A 497 9.79 -14.80 7.57
CA VAL A 497 9.56 -16.26 7.45
C VAL A 497 9.20 -16.63 6.02
N GLY A 498 8.25 -15.91 5.41
CA GLY A 498 7.85 -16.13 4.03
C GLY A 498 9.02 -15.93 3.06
N ARG A 499 9.81 -14.87 3.24
CA ARG A 499 10.99 -14.58 2.41
C ARG A 499 12.10 -15.62 2.53
N VAL A 500 12.25 -16.27 3.68
CA VAL A 500 13.25 -17.34 3.88
C VAL A 500 12.75 -18.66 3.29
N LEU A 501 11.49 -19.03 3.56
CA LEU A 501 10.88 -20.28 3.09
C LEU A 501 10.63 -20.32 1.59
N SER A 502 10.56 -19.17 0.92
CA SER A 502 10.17 -19.06 -0.49
C SER A 502 10.99 -19.91 -1.46
N SER A 503 12.23 -20.27 -1.09
CA SER A 503 13.11 -21.09 -1.92
C SER A 503 12.82 -22.59 -1.79
N LEU A 504 12.17 -23.05 -0.71
CA LEU A 504 11.89 -24.47 -0.52
C LEU A 504 10.93 -25.03 -1.57
N PRO A 505 11.12 -26.31 -1.97
CA PRO A 505 10.21 -26.99 -2.89
C PRO A 505 8.80 -27.05 -2.29
N GLY A 506 7.78 -26.90 -3.14
CA GLY A 506 6.38 -26.85 -2.72
C GLY A 506 5.90 -25.48 -2.22
N THR A 507 6.79 -24.47 -2.15
CA THR A 507 6.39 -23.09 -1.87
C THR A 507 5.98 -22.38 -3.16
N ARG A 508 4.84 -21.70 -3.15
CA ARG A 508 4.30 -20.93 -4.28
C ARG A 508 4.09 -19.48 -3.86
N ALA A 509 4.43 -18.53 -4.73
CA ALA A 509 4.30 -17.10 -4.45
C ALA A 509 3.44 -16.41 -5.51
N CYS A 510 2.53 -15.53 -5.08
CA CYS A 510 1.73 -14.69 -5.96
C CYS A 510 1.33 -13.41 -5.20
N MET A 511 1.39 -12.24 -5.86
CA MET A 511 0.89 -10.96 -5.33
C MET A 511 1.17 -10.74 -3.84
N GLY A 512 2.46 -10.80 -3.45
CA GLY A 512 2.91 -10.53 -2.08
C GLY A 512 2.56 -11.60 -1.03
N TRP A 513 2.00 -12.75 -1.42
CA TRP A 513 1.72 -13.88 -0.53
C TRP A 513 2.43 -15.16 -0.99
N LEU A 514 2.81 -15.97 -0.01
CA LEU A 514 3.50 -17.24 -0.18
C LEU A 514 2.72 -18.36 0.49
N GLY A 515 2.38 -19.43 -0.23
CA GLY A 515 1.84 -20.66 0.34
C GLY A 515 2.92 -21.74 0.39
N SER A 516 3.11 -22.40 1.54
CA SER A 516 4.13 -23.42 1.76
C SER A 516 3.54 -24.66 2.44
N THR A 517 4.14 -25.81 2.19
CA THR A 517 3.83 -27.09 2.86
C THR A 517 4.48 -27.19 4.25
N VAL A 518 5.42 -26.30 4.56
CA VAL A 518 6.08 -26.28 5.87
C VAL A 518 5.14 -25.67 6.90
N THR A 519 4.81 -26.43 7.95
CA THR A 519 4.04 -25.94 9.10
C THR A 519 4.97 -25.64 10.29
N PRO A 520 4.85 -24.45 10.92
CA PRO A 520 5.58 -24.13 12.14
C PRO A 520 5.23 -25.07 13.29
N ARG A 521 6.23 -25.37 14.12
CA ARG A 521 6.08 -26.14 15.36
C ARG A 521 6.36 -25.27 16.57
N GLU A 522 5.72 -25.56 17.69
CA GLU A 522 6.08 -24.92 18.95
C GLU A 522 7.44 -25.44 19.44
N CYS A 523 8.32 -24.54 19.90
CA CYS A 523 9.70 -24.92 20.25
C CYS A 523 9.83 -25.86 21.46
N HIS A 524 8.89 -25.84 22.42
CA HIS A 524 8.95 -26.69 23.61
C HIS A 524 8.22 -28.02 23.42
N THR A 525 6.98 -27.98 22.94
CA THR A 525 6.17 -29.21 22.76
C THR A 525 6.40 -29.92 21.43
N LEU A 526 7.06 -29.26 20.46
CA LEU A 526 7.26 -29.74 19.08
C LEU A 526 5.96 -30.07 18.33
N LYS A 527 4.80 -29.66 18.88
CA LYS A 527 3.50 -29.81 18.21
C LYS A 527 3.36 -28.77 17.12
N THR A 528 2.64 -29.14 16.06
CA THR A 528 2.30 -28.23 14.97
C THR A 528 1.38 -27.13 15.49
N LEU A 529 1.63 -25.89 15.06
CA LEU A 529 0.72 -24.79 15.24
C LEU A 529 -0.28 -24.83 14.09
N ASP A 530 -1.53 -25.18 14.39
CA ASP A 530 -2.58 -25.34 13.40
C ASP A 530 -3.69 -24.30 13.61
N ASP A 531 -4.38 -23.93 12.51
CA ASP A 531 -5.59 -23.10 12.51
C ASP A 531 -5.47 -21.78 13.29
N THR A 532 -4.35 -21.06 13.11
CA THR A 532 -4.08 -19.81 13.83
C THR A 532 -3.30 -18.80 12.99
N TRP A 533 -3.54 -17.51 13.27
CA TRP A 533 -2.71 -16.40 12.79
C TRP A 533 -1.43 -16.28 13.62
N LEU A 534 -0.32 -16.06 12.95
CA LEU A 534 1.02 -15.94 13.51
C LEU A 534 1.64 -14.58 13.21
N GLU A 535 2.22 -13.97 14.23
CA GLU A 535 3.05 -12.77 14.13
C GLU A 535 4.47 -13.11 14.59
N VAL A 536 5.48 -12.70 13.83
CA VAL A 536 6.89 -12.86 14.20
C VAL A 536 7.47 -11.49 14.51
N VAL A 537 7.91 -11.30 15.75
CA VAL A 537 8.52 -10.05 16.19
C VAL A 537 9.96 -9.97 15.67
N VAL A 538 10.22 -9.03 14.77
CA VAL A 538 11.53 -8.80 14.13
C VAL A 538 12.03 -7.38 14.39
N LYS A 539 13.35 -7.20 14.27
CA LYS A 539 14.01 -5.89 14.31
C LYS A 539 14.35 -5.43 12.90
N GLU A 540 14.37 -4.11 12.67
CA GLU A 540 14.92 -3.59 11.42
C GLU A 540 16.45 -3.83 11.36
N PRO A 541 17.00 -4.15 10.18
CA PRO A 541 18.43 -4.36 10.03
C PRO A 541 19.19 -3.07 10.38
N PRO A 542 20.41 -3.16 10.95
CA PRO A 542 21.18 -1.98 11.33
C PRO A 542 21.41 -1.05 10.13
N ALA A 543 20.84 0.15 10.18
CA ALA A 543 20.90 1.10 9.09
C ALA A 543 22.30 1.72 8.96
N ALA A 544 22.78 1.85 7.73
CA ALA A 544 23.97 2.66 7.45
C ALA A 544 23.66 4.13 7.75
N ALA A 545 24.51 4.79 8.55
CA ALA A 545 24.32 6.19 8.89
C ALA A 545 24.36 7.08 7.62
N GLY A 546 23.38 7.99 7.48
CA GLY A 546 23.35 9.00 6.42
C GLY A 546 22.10 8.98 5.56
N ARG A 547 22.18 9.62 4.38
CA ARG A 547 21.06 9.71 3.43
C ARG A 547 20.76 8.34 2.81
N PRO A 548 19.50 7.99 2.53
CA PRO A 548 19.14 6.78 1.78
C PRO A 548 19.93 6.61 0.48
N ARG A 549 20.27 5.36 0.13
CA ARG A 549 21.10 5.04 -1.04
C ARG A 549 20.53 5.58 -2.36
N ILE A 550 19.20 5.63 -2.50
CA ILE A 550 18.51 6.21 -3.66
C ILE A 550 18.84 7.68 -3.90
N ASN A 551 19.16 8.43 -2.84
CA ASN A 551 19.55 9.85 -2.92
C ASN A 551 21.06 10.04 -3.14
N GLN A 552 21.82 8.95 -3.31
CA GLN A 552 23.28 8.96 -3.46
C GLN A 552 23.71 8.53 -4.88
N GLY A 553 23.08 9.08 -5.92
CA GLY A 553 23.31 8.68 -7.33
C GLY A 553 24.79 8.63 -7.73
N ASN A 554 25.60 9.62 -7.32
CA ASN A 554 27.04 9.63 -7.59
C ASN A 554 27.77 8.43 -6.97
N LYS A 555 27.43 8.05 -5.73
CA LYS A 555 28.03 6.87 -5.09
C LYS A 555 27.57 5.58 -5.77
N VAL A 556 26.29 5.46 -6.10
CA VAL A 556 25.76 4.31 -6.86
C VAL A 556 26.49 4.18 -8.20
N SER A 557 26.68 5.28 -8.93
CA SER A 557 27.39 5.29 -10.21
C SER A 557 28.85 4.86 -10.05
N ILE A 558 29.56 5.39 -9.05
CA ILE A 558 30.96 5.04 -8.84
C ILE A 558 31.11 3.59 -8.32
N ASP A 559 30.22 3.13 -7.45
CA ASP A 559 30.32 1.80 -6.86
C ASP A 559 29.84 0.69 -7.83
N SER A 560 29.04 1.04 -8.85
CA SER A 560 28.59 0.12 -9.91
C SER A 560 29.48 0.12 -11.15
N THR A 561 30.50 0.98 -11.24
CA THR A 561 31.31 1.12 -12.46
C THR A 561 32.05 -0.17 -12.82
N PRO A 562 31.98 -0.62 -14.10
CA PRO A 562 32.69 -1.83 -14.51
C PRO A 562 34.22 -1.68 -14.43
N LEU A 563 34.72 -0.45 -14.48
CA LEU A 563 36.16 -0.13 -14.54
C LEU A 563 36.79 0.07 -13.15
N GLY A 564 35.99 0.21 -12.09
CA GLY A 564 36.48 0.51 -10.75
C GLY A 564 37.12 1.90 -10.61
N ARG A 565 37.85 2.10 -9.50
CA ARG A 565 38.59 3.35 -9.18
C ARG A 565 40.10 3.23 -9.42
N GLY A 566 40.53 2.31 -10.29
CA GLY A 566 41.93 1.95 -10.52
C GLY A 566 42.45 2.30 -11.92
N SER A 567 43.69 1.89 -12.21
CA SER A 567 44.27 1.95 -13.55
C SER A 567 43.60 0.93 -14.48
N LEU A 568 43.48 1.29 -15.76
CA LEU A 568 42.82 0.44 -16.76
C LEU A 568 43.75 -0.66 -17.33
N THR A 569 44.76 -1.07 -16.56
CA THR A 569 45.71 -2.12 -16.95
C THR A 569 45.16 -3.51 -16.70
N SER A 570 45.49 -4.48 -17.56
CA SER A 570 44.99 -5.87 -17.46
C SER A 570 45.23 -6.51 -16.08
N ASP A 571 46.36 -6.21 -15.44
CA ASP A 571 46.74 -6.80 -14.14
C ASP A 571 45.87 -6.31 -12.97
N GLU A 572 45.09 -5.25 -13.15
CA GLU A 572 44.17 -4.75 -12.13
C GLU A 572 42.81 -5.47 -12.13
N PHE A 573 42.55 -6.31 -13.12
CA PHE A 573 41.29 -7.04 -13.23
C PHE A 573 41.48 -8.52 -12.88
N THR A 574 40.50 -9.08 -12.17
CA THR A 574 40.36 -10.51 -11.92
C THR A 574 39.11 -11.03 -12.61
N LEU A 575 39.04 -12.33 -12.84
CA LEU A 575 37.84 -12.97 -13.40
C LEU A 575 37.29 -13.94 -12.35
N PRO A 576 36.44 -13.48 -11.42
CA PRO A 576 35.86 -14.34 -10.39
C PRO A 576 34.87 -15.31 -11.05
N LEU A 577 35.13 -16.60 -10.89
CA LEU A 577 34.31 -17.67 -11.41
C LEU A 577 33.72 -18.47 -10.27
N ASP A 578 32.52 -19.01 -10.49
CA ASP A 578 31.94 -19.96 -9.58
C ASP A 578 32.85 -21.20 -9.51
N ALA A 579 33.19 -21.65 -8.31
CA ALA A 579 34.00 -22.85 -8.13
C ALA A 579 33.33 -24.04 -8.85
N PRO A 580 34.11 -24.97 -9.44
CA PRO A 580 33.54 -26.16 -10.05
C PRO A 580 32.66 -26.87 -9.01
N TYR A 581 31.42 -27.17 -9.40
CA TYR A 581 30.50 -27.87 -8.51
C TYR A 581 30.95 -29.32 -8.40
N ASP A 582 31.62 -29.66 -7.30
CA ASP A 582 31.97 -31.03 -6.96
C ASP A 582 31.12 -31.49 -5.77
N ARG A 583 30.11 -32.33 -6.05
CA ARG A 583 29.21 -32.92 -5.04
C ARG A 583 29.98 -33.59 -3.89
N ARG A 584 31.20 -34.08 -4.13
CA ARG A 584 32.02 -34.77 -3.11
C ARG A 584 32.72 -33.82 -2.14
N SER A 585 32.78 -32.53 -2.46
CA SER A 585 33.43 -31.50 -1.63
C SER A 585 32.43 -30.65 -0.86
N GLN A 586 31.13 -30.81 -1.13
CA GLN A 586 30.09 -29.93 -0.65
C GLN A 586 29.30 -30.54 0.50
N VAL A 587 28.94 -29.67 1.44
CA VAL A 587 28.13 -30.00 2.61
C VAL A 587 26.68 -30.20 2.20
N GLU A 588 26.12 -31.36 2.53
CA GLU A 588 24.70 -31.65 2.41
C GLU A 588 23.95 -30.93 3.52
N VAL A 589 22.86 -30.25 3.16
CA VAL A 589 22.06 -29.43 4.09
C VAL A 589 20.63 -29.93 4.05
N ASN A 590 20.14 -30.40 5.20
CA ASN A 590 18.78 -30.89 5.35
C ASN A 590 18.00 -29.94 6.27
N PHE A 591 16.92 -29.36 5.76
CA PHE A 591 16.01 -28.55 6.56
C PHE A 591 15.17 -29.47 7.46
N GLU A 592 15.18 -29.21 8.78
CA GLU A 592 14.48 -30.06 9.75
C GLU A 592 13.15 -29.47 10.20
N ALA A 593 13.17 -28.22 10.67
CA ALA A 593 11.99 -27.61 11.27
C ALA A 593 12.05 -26.08 11.31
N LEU A 594 10.86 -25.48 11.28
CA LEU A 594 10.61 -24.09 11.67
C LEU A 594 9.93 -24.10 13.05
N THR A 595 10.59 -23.52 14.06
CA THR A 595 10.11 -23.53 15.45
C THR A 595 9.82 -22.14 15.99
N PHE A 596 8.73 -22.02 16.74
CA PHE A 596 8.20 -20.76 17.27
C PHE A 596 8.21 -20.80 18.80
N SER A 597 8.73 -19.74 19.42
CA SER A 597 8.63 -19.52 20.86
C SER A 597 7.39 -18.69 21.19
N THR A 598 6.34 -19.40 21.57
CA THR A 598 5.12 -18.89 22.19
C THR A 598 5.37 -18.70 23.69
N ARG A 599 4.59 -17.86 24.37
CA ARG A 599 4.66 -17.76 25.84
C ARG A 599 4.21 -19.08 26.49
N GLU A 600 4.77 -19.40 27.64
CA GLU A 600 4.29 -20.46 28.55
C GLU A 600 2.76 -20.38 28.77
N PRO A 601 2.07 -21.50 29.04
CA PRO A 601 0.62 -21.60 29.12
C PRO A 601 0.01 -20.96 30.38
N GLU A 602 0.66 -19.97 31.00
CA GLU A 602 0.14 -19.21 32.12
C GLU A 602 -0.42 -17.85 31.67
N ARG A 603 -1.55 -17.95 30.96
CA ARG A 603 -2.71 -17.03 30.98
C ARG A 603 -3.65 -17.52 29.89
N GLN A 604 -4.81 -18.03 30.30
CA GLN A 604 -5.94 -18.39 29.45
C GLN A 604 -6.58 -17.16 28.76
N ASN A 605 -5.79 -16.38 28.04
CA ASN A 605 -6.28 -15.42 27.07
C ASN A 605 -5.83 -15.94 25.70
N GLN A 606 -6.66 -16.78 25.08
CA GLN A 606 -6.57 -17.11 23.66
C GLN A 606 -6.75 -15.81 22.87
N GLY A 607 -5.66 -15.08 22.65
CA GLY A 607 -5.65 -13.98 21.71
C GLY A 607 -5.90 -14.52 20.29
N PRO A 608 -6.56 -13.77 19.41
CA PRO A 608 -6.83 -14.20 18.03
C PRO A 608 -5.56 -14.45 17.21
N VAL A 609 -4.45 -13.84 17.62
CA VAL A 609 -3.15 -13.93 16.94
C VAL A 609 -2.10 -14.40 17.92
N THR A 610 -1.41 -15.47 17.56
CA THR A 610 -0.30 -16.01 18.35
C THR A 610 0.98 -15.26 17.97
N ALA A 611 1.39 -14.34 18.84
CA ALA A 611 2.65 -13.60 18.68
C ALA A 611 3.83 -14.44 19.15
N ALA A 612 4.69 -14.86 18.23
CA ALA A 612 5.93 -15.56 18.53
C ALA A 612 7.07 -14.55 18.78
N ARG A 613 7.73 -14.67 19.93
CA ARG A 613 8.86 -13.81 20.29
C ARG A 613 10.10 -14.09 19.43
N LYS A 614 10.25 -15.33 18.99
CA LYS A 614 11.40 -15.81 18.22
C LYS A 614 10.94 -16.95 17.32
N ALA A 615 11.20 -16.81 16.02
CA ALA A 615 11.12 -17.88 15.04
C ALA A 615 12.54 -18.38 14.75
N THR A 616 12.75 -19.69 14.71
CA THR A 616 14.06 -20.32 14.50
C THR A 616 13.96 -21.38 13.40
N MET A 617 14.90 -21.35 12.46
CA MET A 617 15.07 -22.36 11.42
C MET A 617 16.16 -23.35 11.84
N SER A 618 15.86 -24.65 11.81
CA SER A 618 16.77 -25.73 12.20
C SER A 618 17.18 -26.56 11.00
N PHE A 619 18.48 -26.87 10.92
CA PHE A 619 19.10 -27.60 9.83
C PHE A 619 20.08 -28.65 10.36
N LYS A 620 20.20 -29.75 9.63
CA LYS A 620 21.24 -30.75 9.81
C LYS A 620 22.24 -30.66 8.65
N LEU A 621 23.51 -30.45 8.98
CA LEU A 621 24.62 -30.39 8.03
C LEU A 621 25.40 -31.70 8.07
N VAL A 622 25.69 -32.26 6.90
CA VAL A 622 26.53 -33.45 6.75
C VAL A 622 27.70 -33.11 5.81
N PRO A 623 28.92 -32.85 6.33
CA PRO A 623 30.09 -32.61 5.50
C PRO A 623 30.52 -33.89 4.79
N ALA A 624 30.88 -33.76 3.52
CA ALA A 624 31.31 -34.89 2.71
C ALA A 624 32.61 -35.57 3.19
N SER A 625 33.47 -34.86 3.93
CA SER A 625 34.80 -35.33 4.34
C SER A 625 34.84 -36.10 5.66
N GLU A 626 33.87 -35.91 6.56
CA GLU A 626 33.94 -36.41 7.94
C GLU A 626 32.73 -37.27 8.37
N GLY A 627 31.64 -37.28 7.59
CA GLY A 627 30.45 -38.13 7.84
C GLY A 627 29.69 -37.84 9.14
N ARG A 628 30.18 -36.94 10.00
CA ARG A 628 29.54 -36.52 11.24
C ARG A 628 28.53 -35.42 10.94
N SER A 629 27.28 -35.64 11.35
CA SER A 629 26.24 -34.62 11.26
C SER A 629 26.33 -33.61 12.40
N PHE A 630 26.03 -32.35 12.10
CA PHE A 630 25.90 -31.27 13.09
C PHE A 630 24.60 -30.52 12.87
N ASP A 631 23.95 -30.14 13.96
CA ASP A 631 22.71 -29.37 13.92
C ASP A 631 23.01 -27.87 14.08
N ILE A 632 22.39 -27.04 13.23
CA ILE A 632 22.53 -25.58 13.24
C ILE A 632 21.14 -24.96 13.32
N CYS A 633 21.00 -23.94 14.17
CA CYS A 633 19.75 -23.23 14.40
C CYS A 633 19.95 -21.72 14.21
N TRP A 634 19.23 -21.12 13.25
CA TRP A 634 19.28 -19.69 12.99
C TRP A 634 18.01 -18.97 13.42
N PRO A 635 18.10 -18.00 14.35
CA PRO A 635 16.94 -17.22 14.75
C PRO A 635 16.66 -16.10 13.75
N LEU A 636 15.41 -15.98 13.30
CA LEU A 636 14.97 -14.94 12.37
C LEU A 636 14.74 -13.63 13.12
N THR A 637 15.83 -12.93 13.42
CA THR A 637 15.84 -11.76 14.31
C THR A 637 15.58 -10.46 13.56
N TYR A 638 16.05 -10.35 12.33
CA TYR A 638 16.02 -9.12 11.54
C TYR A 638 15.14 -9.23 10.29
N ASN A 639 14.51 -8.12 9.95
CA ASN A 639 13.65 -7.95 8.79
C ASN A 639 14.45 -7.66 7.51
N VAL A 640 15.25 -8.63 7.04
CA VAL A 640 16.17 -8.42 5.90
C VAL A 640 15.51 -8.67 4.54
N HIS A 641 15.97 -7.98 3.50
CA HIS A 641 15.52 -8.15 2.13
C HIS A 641 16.51 -8.95 1.28
N PHE A 642 15.97 -9.79 0.41
CA PHE A 642 16.71 -10.52 -0.62
C PHE A 642 16.43 -9.88 -1.98
N ILE A 643 17.47 -9.48 -2.70
CA ILE A 643 17.36 -8.72 -3.95
C ILE A 643 17.72 -9.62 -5.12
N ALA A 644 16.85 -9.74 -6.12
CA ALA A 644 17.17 -10.49 -7.34
C ALA A 644 18.24 -9.77 -8.16
N SER A 645 19.30 -10.50 -8.53
CA SER A 645 20.34 -9.98 -9.43
C SER A 645 19.84 -9.78 -10.87
N HIS A 646 20.43 -8.83 -11.61
CA HIS A 646 20.06 -8.55 -12.98
C HIS A 646 20.84 -9.40 -13.99
N ALA A 647 20.13 -10.00 -14.96
CA ALA A 647 20.75 -10.87 -15.97
C ALA A 647 21.88 -10.14 -16.73
N CYS A 648 23.05 -10.77 -16.84
CA CYS A 648 24.21 -10.18 -17.50
C CYS A 648 24.51 -10.89 -18.82
N ARG A 649 24.86 -10.13 -19.86
CA ARG A 649 25.31 -10.68 -21.13
C ARG A 649 26.83 -10.79 -21.13
N LEU A 650 27.36 -12.00 -21.24
CA LEU A 650 28.79 -12.25 -21.20
C LEU A 650 29.53 -11.59 -22.38
N PRO A 651 30.66 -10.90 -22.14
CA PRO A 651 31.38 -10.19 -23.19
C PRO A 651 32.11 -11.16 -24.13
N PRO A 652 32.33 -10.78 -25.40
CA PRO A 652 33.22 -11.54 -26.28
C PRO A 652 34.66 -11.51 -25.74
N GLY A 653 35.38 -12.61 -25.88
CA GLY A 653 36.79 -12.69 -25.46
C GLY A 653 37.23 -14.07 -24.99
N GLN A 654 38.54 -14.22 -24.79
CA GLN A 654 39.18 -15.43 -24.28
C GLN A 654 39.95 -15.13 -22.99
N ALA A 655 39.83 -15.99 -21.99
CA ALA A 655 40.58 -15.86 -20.75
C ALA A 655 41.90 -16.65 -20.87
N ALA A 656 43.04 -15.97 -20.78
CA ALA A 656 44.33 -16.61 -20.60
C ALA A 656 44.52 -16.89 -19.10
N CYS A 657 44.45 -18.14 -18.67
CA CYS A 657 44.91 -18.51 -17.33
C CYS A 657 46.44 -18.69 -17.37
N PRO A 658 47.20 -18.10 -16.43
CA PRO A 658 48.61 -18.42 -16.31
C PRO A 658 48.74 -19.89 -15.88
N HIS A 659 49.38 -20.70 -16.71
CA HIS A 659 49.94 -21.97 -16.26
C HIS A 659 50.99 -21.66 -15.17
N PRO A 660 50.98 -22.33 -14.01
CA PRO A 660 52.21 -22.40 -13.23
C PRO A 660 53.24 -23.08 -14.15
N ALA A 661 54.33 -22.40 -14.45
CA ALA A 661 55.37 -22.89 -15.32
C ALA A 661 56.01 -24.16 -14.72
N SER A 662 55.49 -25.33 -15.06
CA SER A 662 56.22 -26.59 -14.93
C SER A 662 57.03 -26.77 -16.21
N THR A 663 58.29 -26.35 -16.16
CA THR A 663 59.33 -26.82 -17.08
C THR A 663 59.42 -28.35 -16.95
N GLY A 664 58.95 -29.06 -17.97
CA GLY A 664 59.03 -30.52 -18.02
C GLY A 664 58.27 -31.04 -19.22
N THR A 665 59.02 -31.40 -20.25
CA THR A 665 58.60 -32.13 -21.45
C THR A 665 57.74 -33.33 -21.08
N ASP A 666 56.47 -33.35 -21.50
CA ASP A 666 55.81 -34.48 -22.17
C ASP A 666 54.34 -34.15 -22.45
N CYS A 667 53.98 -34.28 -23.71
CA CYS A 667 52.65 -34.06 -24.26
C CYS A 667 51.71 -35.21 -23.90
N HIS A 668 50.99 -35.07 -22.79
CA HIS A 668 49.75 -35.81 -22.51
C HIS A 668 48.59 -34.82 -22.33
N GLU A 669 47.43 -35.18 -22.89
CA GLU A 669 46.18 -34.41 -22.99
C GLU A 669 45.98 -33.37 -21.86
N GLN A 670 46.22 -32.11 -22.19
CA GLN A 670 46.02 -30.98 -21.29
C GLN A 670 44.52 -30.84 -21.02
N SER A 671 44.09 -31.15 -19.80
CA SER A 671 42.72 -30.90 -19.34
C SER A 671 42.46 -29.39 -19.31
N LEU A 672 41.82 -28.88 -20.36
CA LEU A 672 41.37 -27.50 -20.44
C LEU A 672 40.49 -27.18 -19.23
N SER A 673 40.73 -26.03 -18.59
CA SER A 673 39.84 -25.57 -17.52
C SER A 673 38.41 -25.38 -18.06
N PRO A 674 37.36 -25.55 -17.24
CA PRO A 674 35.97 -25.34 -17.67
C PRO A 674 35.74 -23.95 -18.32
N ALA A 675 36.49 -22.94 -17.86
CA ALA A 675 36.50 -21.59 -18.40
C ALA A 675 37.04 -21.52 -19.84
N GLN A 676 38.12 -22.26 -20.14
CA GLN A 676 38.72 -22.34 -21.48
C GLN A 676 37.82 -23.11 -22.45
N ILE A 677 37.22 -24.21 -22.00
CA ILE A 677 36.24 -24.97 -22.79
C ILE A 677 35.05 -24.08 -23.16
N PHE A 678 34.52 -23.34 -22.18
CA PHE A 678 33.42 -22.42 -22.41
C PHE A 678 33.80 -21.31 -23.40
N ALA A 679 34.96 -20.68 -23.22
CA ALA A 679 35.42 -19.59 -24.08
C ALA A 679 35.72 -20.04 -25.51
N GLN A 680 36.29 -21.24 -25.69
CA GLN A 680 36.52 -21.82 -27.03
C GLN A 680 35.21 -22.21 -27.71
N LYS A 681 34.25 -22.77 -26.97
CA LYS A 681 32.96 -23.20 -27.51
C LYS A 681 32.05 -22.03 -27.89
N HIS A 682 32.03 -20.97 -27.09
CA HIS A 682 31.06 -19.87 -27.24
C HIS A 682 31.67 -18.54 -27.68
N GLY A 683 33.00 -18.43 -27.79
CA GLY A 683 33.69 -17.19 -28.17
C GLY A 683 33.52 -16.04 -27.16
N ARG A 684 33.15 -16.35 -25.91
CA ARG A 684 32.83 -15.39 -24.85
C ARG A 684 33.56 -15.71 -23.56
N LEU A 685 33.84 -14.68 -22.76
CA LEU A 685 34.36 -14.87 -21.42
C LEU A 685 33.31 -15.54 -20.52
N PRO A 686 33.71 -16.44 -19.60
CA PRO A 686 32.79 -17.10 -18.67
C PRO A 686 32.22 -16.16 -17.59
N GLY A 687 32.70 -14.92 -17.52
CA GLY A 687 32.23 -13.89 -16.60
C GLY A 687 32.68 -12.50 -17.07
N HIS A 688 32.22 -11.46 -16.37
CA HIS A 688 32.78 -10.13 -16.57
C HIS A 688 34.07 -9.96 -15.75
N PRO A 689 35.10 -9.28 -16.29
CA PRO A 689 36.27 -8.88 -15.49
C PRO A 689 35.83 -8.01 -14.31
N LEU A 690 36.47 -8.14 -13.16
CA LEU A 690 36.20 -7.39 -11.93
C LEU A 690 37.49 -6.69 -11.48
N PRO A 691 37.49 -5.36 -11.28
CA PRO A 691 38.67 -4.68 -10.73
C PRO A 691 39.02 -5.17 -9.32
N LYS A 692 40.32 -5.28 -9.01
CA LYS A 692 40.84 -5.67 -7.68
C LYS A 692 40.39 -4.73 -6.57
N SER A 693 39.95 -3.50 -6.88
CA SER A 693 39.33 -2.59 -5.92
C SER A 693 38.06 -3.18 -5.29
N TYR A 694 37.39 -4.12 -5.96
CA TYR A 694 36.23 -4.83 -5.44
C TYR A 694 36.66 -6.01 -4.57
N LYS A 695 36.99 -5.72 -3.30
CA LYS A 695 37.30 -6.74 -2.30
C LYS A 695 36.09 -7.65 -2.08
N HIS A 696 36.33 -8.96 -2.12
CA HIS A 696 35.32 -9.99 -1.90
C HIS A 696 35.94 -11.25 -1.28
N LYS A 697 35.13 -12.02 -0.56
CA LYS A 697 35.54 -13.26 0.12
C LYS A 697 34.47 -14.34 -0.04
N PHE A 698 34.90 -15.55 -0.39
CA PHE A 698 34.03 -16.72 -0.44
C PHE A 698 33.86 -17.32 0.96
N LEU A 699 32.61 -17.67 1.30
CA LEU A 699 32.22 -18.24 2.57
C LEU A 699 31.48 -19.55 2.34
N ALA A 700 32.00 -20.63 2.94
CA ALA A 700 31.38 -21.94 2.90
C ALA A 700 30.25 -22.04 3.95
N LEU A 701 29.21 -22.84 3.65
CA LEU A 701 28.00 -22.94 4.47
C LEU A 701 28.25 -23.53 5.87
N ASP A 702 29.25 -24.39 6.02
CA ASP A 702 29.71 -24.97 7.30
C ASP A 702 30.52 -23.98 8.16
N ARG A 703 30.98 -22.88 7.57
CA ARG A 703 31.84 -21.88 8.23
C ARG A 703 31.16 -20.52 8.36
N LEU A 704 29.83 -20.49 8.30
CA LEU A 704 29.06 -19.26 8.52
C LEU A 704 29.32 -18.76 9.96
N PRO A 705 29.77 -17.50 10.14
CA PRO A 705 30.04 -16.96 11.46
C PRO A 705 28.76 -16.90 12.30
N SER A 706 28.93 -17.04 13.62
CA SER A 706 27.82 -16.90 14.55
C SER A 706 27.30 -15.44 14.55
N PRO A 707 26.01 -15.22 14.82
CA PRO A 707 25.43 -13.89 14.95
C PRO A 707 26.17 -13.01 15.97
N GLU A 708 26.69 -13.60 17.04
CA GLU A 708 27.44 -12.87 18.05
C GLU A 708 28.79 -12.37 17.52
N ASP A 709 29.48 -13.18 16.72
CA ASP A 709 30.75 -12.81 16.10
C ASP A 709 30.55 -11.72 15.05
N CYS A 710 29.48 -11.81 14.25
CA CYS A 710 29.11 -10.79 13.27
C CYS A 710 28.77 -9.44 13.92
N VAL A 711 28.07 -9.45 15.07
CA VAL A 711 27.72 -8.21 15.78
C VAL A 711 28.97 -7.55 16.39
N LYS A 712 29.91 -8.34 16.92
CA LYS A 712 31.19 -7.85 17.47
C LYS A 712 32.15 -7.36 16.37
N ALA A 713 32.10 -7.97 15.19
CA ALA A 713 32.95 -7.62 14.06
C ALA A 713 32.49 -6.34 13.34
N LYS A 714 31.28 -5.83 13.58
CA LYS A 714 30.85 -4.52 13.04
C LYS A 714 31.72 -3.44 13.66
N PRO A 715 32.64 -2.81 12.90
CA PRO A 715 33.31 -1.61 13.39
C PRO A 715 32.21 -0.59 13.63
N SER A 716 32.21 0.08 14.79
CA SER A 716 31.34 1.22 15.02
C SER A 716 31.41 2.13 13.79
N ALA A 717 30.29 2.35 13.11
CA ALA A 717 30.21 3.16 11.90
C ALA A 717 31.03 4.45 12.11
N HIS A 718 32.22 4.50 11.50
CA HIS A 718 33.12 5.62 11.70
C HIS A 718 32.47 6.85 11.08
N ALA A 719 32.22 7.83 11.94
CA ALA A 719 31.95 9.19 11.55
C ALA A 719 33.03 9.67 10.56
N GLY A 720 32.59 10.08 9.38
CA GLY A 720 33.29 11.08 8.57
C GLY A 720 34.75 10.83 8.21
N SER A 721 35.05 9.83 7.38
CA SER A 721 36.08 9.99 6.33
C SER A 721 35.89 8.92 5.25
N GLY A 722 36.01 9.31 3.98
CA GLY A 722 35.78 8.42 2.85
C GLY A 722 36.79 7.27 2.77
N THR A 723 36.40 6.20 2.06
CA THR A 723 37.25 5.10 1.53
C THR A 723 37.42 3.80 2.34
N ALA A 724 36.60 3.50 3.34
CA ALA A 724 36.49 2.11 3.81
C ALA A 724 35.69 1.28 2.79
N VAL A 725 36.40 0.44 2.03
CA VAL A 725 35.83 -0.40 0.97
C VAL A 725 35.33 -1.70 1.61
N ASP A 726 34.04 -1.74 2.01
CA ASP A 726 33.38 -2.87 2.69
C ASP A 726 33.48 -4.18 1.88
N GLU A 727 34.22 -5.18 2.34
CA GLU A 727 34.38 -6.46 1.65
C GLU A 727 33.03 -7.17 1.40
N VAL A 728 32.80 -7.68 0.17
CA VAL A 728 31.56 -8.40 -0.17
C VAL A 728 31.72 -9.90 0.12
N LEU A 729 30.83 -10.46 0.93
CA LEU A 729 30.79 -11.88 1.28
C LEU A 729 29.98 -12.66 0.24
N ILE A 730 30.56 -13.70 -0.34
CA ILE A 730 29.92 -14.58 -1.31
C ILE A 730 29.63 -15.91 -0.63
N VAL A 731 28.35 -16.18 -0.39
CA VAL A 731 27.87 -17.45 0.18
C VAL A 731 27.47 -18.37 -0.97
N ASP A 732 28.15 -19.50 -1.10
CA ASP A 732 27.84 -20.50 -2.13
C ASP A 732 26.72 -21.44 -1.64
N ALA A 733 25.50 -21.21 -2.13
CA ALA A 733 24.30 -21.96 -1.82
C ALA A 733 23.75 -22.75 -3.03
N ARG A 734 24.60 -23.05 -4.02
CA ARG A 734 24.21 -23.81 -5.23
C ARG A 734 23.86 -25.26 -4.91
N GLY A 735 23.07 -25.90 -5.75
CA GLY A 735 22.91 -27.37 -5.76
C GLY A 735 21.77 -27.95 -4.93
N SER A 736 21.20 -27.22 -3.98
CA SER A 736 19.91 -27.57 -3.39
C SER A 736 19.17 -26.34 -2.86
N PRO A 737 17.83 -26.33 -2.87
CA PRO A 737 17.04 -25.24 -2.29
C PRO A 737 17.27 -25.04 -0.78
N GLU A 738 17.50 -26.12 -0.03
CA GLU A 738 17.73 -26.07 1.43
C GLU A 738 18.99 -25.28 1.79
N ARG A 739 20.01 -25.31 0.92
CA ARG A 739 21.23 -24.49 1.07
C ARG A 739 20.92 -23.01 0.94
N GLU A 740 20.02 -22.64 0.03
CA GLU A 740 19.57 -21.26 -0.12
C GLU A 740 18.80 -20.80 1.12
N VAL A 741 17.91 -21.63 1.66
CA VAL A 741 17.15 -21.34 2.90
C VAL A 741 18.11 -21.17 4.09
N LEU A 742 19.14 -22.02 4.19
CA LEU A 742 20.20 -21.88 5.19
C LEU A 742 20.90 -20.52 5.08
N ALA A 743 21.32 -20.12 3.87
CA ALA A 743 21.97 -18.83 3.65
C ALA A 743 21.03 -17.64 3.95
N ARG A 744 19.76 -17.72 3.54
CA ARG A 744 18.74 -16.69 3.82
C ARG A 744 18.44 -16.59 5.32
N SER A 745 18.32 -17.71 6.02
CA SER A 745 18.08 -17.72 7.47
C SER A 745 19.28 -17.17 8.27
N TRP A 746 20.51 -17.47 7.83
CA TRP A 746 21.70 -16.85 8.38
C TRP A 746 21.68 -15.33 8.20
N CYS A 747 21.40 -14.82 6.99
CA CYS A 747 21.26 -13.39 6.72
C CYS A 747 20.24 -12.71 7.63
N ALA A 748 19.08 -13.33 7.84
CA ALA A 748 18.03 -12.85 8.75
C ALA A 748 18.44 -12.89 10.23
N SER A 749 19.36 -13.78 10.62
CA SER A 749 19.87 -13.85 11.98
C SER A 749 20.90 -12.77 12.30
N VAL A 750 21.72 -12.38 11.32
CA VAL A 750 22.79 -11.39 11.48
C VAL A 750 22.37 -9.97 11.09
N GLY A 751 21.29 -9.84 10.31
CA GLY A 751 20.76 -8.55 9.86
C GLY A 751 21.41 -8.04 8.58
N PHE A 752 21.79 -8.94 7.67
CA PHE A 752 22.30 -8.56 6.34
C PHE A 752 21.23 -8.72 5.26
N ASN A 753 21.00 -7.66 4.50
CA ASN A 753 20.35 -7.80 3.19
C ASN A 753 21.30 -8.57 2.25
N ALA A 754 20.77 -9.22 1.22
CA ALA A 754 21.61 -10.00 0.30
C ALA A 754 21.14 -9.95 -1.15
N ILE A 755 22.09 -9.91 -2.09
CA ILE A 755 21.83 -10.16 -3.52
C ILE A 755 21.71 -11.67 -3.74
N VAL A 756 20.66 -12.11 -4.43
CA VAL A 756 20.48 -13.49 -4.87
C VAL A 756 20.86 -13.61 -6.34
N GLY A 757 21.98 -14.31 -6.58
CA GLY A 757 22.59 -14.50 -7.88
C GLY A 757 22.44 -15.91 -8.40
N ARG A 758 21.64 -16.11 -9.47
CA ARG A 758 21.53 -17.42 -10.13
C ARG A 758 22.67 -17.64 -11.12
N THR A 759 23.29 -18.83 -11.06
CA THR A 759 24.31 -19.25 -12.05
C THR A 759 23.76 -19.18 -13.48
N TRP A 760 24.64 -18.92 -14.45
CA TRP A 760 24.33 -18.74 -15.88
C TRP A 760 23.47 -17.54 -16.26
N ARG A 761 22.68 -17.00 -15.33
CA ARG A 761 21.94 -15.76 -15.52
C ARG A 761 22.80 -14.55 -15.17
N THR A 762 23.47 -14.61 -14.02
CA THR A 762 24.32 -13.53 -13.51
C THR A 762 25.68 -14.07 -13.11
N CYS A 763 26.74 -13.44 -13.62
CA CYS A 763 28.10 -13.75 -13.21
C CYS A 763 28.40 -13.15 -11.83
N ILE A 764 29.37 -13.74 -11.11
CA ILE A 764 29.78 -13.28 -9.78
C ILE A 764 30.19 -11.80 -9.80
N ALA A 765 30.96 -11.38 -10.80
CA ALA A 765 31.42 -10.00 -10.91
C ALA A 765 30.25 -8.99 -10.96
N CYS A 766 29.17 -9.30 -11.69
CA CYS A 766 27.97 -8.46 -11.72
C CYS A 766 27.25 -8.46 -10.37
N CYS A 767 27.14 -9.61 -9.70
CA CYS A 767 26.54 -9.69 -8.36
C CYS A 767 27.32 -8.81 -7.35
N ILE A 768 28.65 -8.85 -7.38
CA ILE A 768 29.51 -8.02 -6.51
C ILE A 768 29.30 -6.53 -6.79
N ARG A 769 29.24 -6.14 -8.07
CA ARG A 769 28.97 -4.74 -8.46
C ARG A 769 27.59 -4.29 -8.02
N GLU A 770 26.57 -5.11 -8.18
CA GLU A 770 25.21 -4.81 -7.72
C GLU A 770 25.15 -4.68 -6.19
N ALA A 771 25.80 -5.59 -5.46
CA ALA A 771 25.89 -5.53 -4.01
C ALA A 771 26.54 -4.21 -3.55
N ARG A 772 27.68 -3.83 -4.15
CA ARG A 772 28.33 -2.53 -3.92
C ARG A 772 27.45 -1.35 -4.30
N ALA A 773 26.77 -1.42 -5.43
CA ALA A 773 25.87 -0.37 -5.89
C ALA A 773 24.74 -0.12 -4.89
N LEU A 774 24.22 -1.16 -4.25
CA LEU A 774 23.18 -1.07 -3.23
C LEU A 774 23.71 -0.78 -1.82
N GLY A 775 25.00 -0.96 -1.56
CA GLY A 775 25.55 -0.94 -0.20
C GLY A 775 25.14 -2.17 0.60
N VAL A 776 25.09 -3.33 -0.07
CA VAL A 776 24.77 -4.64 0.48
C VAL A 776 26.07 -5.46 0.60
N GLU A 777 26.25 -6.13 1.73
CA GLU A 777 27.50 -6.84 2.06
C GLU A 777 27.52 -8.30 1.59
N VAL A 778 26.35 -8.91 1.35
CA VAL A 778 26.23 -10.35 1.08
C VAL A 778 25.69 -10.63 -0.33
N VAL A 779 26.28 -11.62 -0.99
CA VAL A 779 25.81 -12.24 -2.22
C VAL A 779 25.57 -13.73 -1.96
N ILE A 780 24.34 -14.19 -2.16
CA ILE A 780 23.96 -15.62 -2.13
C ILE A 780 23.99 -16.13 -3.57
N ARG A 781 24.86 -17.10 -3.86
CA ARG A 781 24.94 -17.76 -5.17
C ARG A 781 24.06 -19.01 -5.17
N ILE A 782 23.16 -19.10 -6.14
CA ILE A 782 22.18 -20.19 -6.28
C ILE A 782 22.24 -20.80 -7.68
N GLY A 783 21.65 -21.98 -7.84
CA GLY A 783 21.47 -22.64 -9.13
C GLY A 783 21.76 -24.14 -9.09
N ASP A 784 21.09 -24.87 -9.98
CA ASP A 784 21.09 -26.32 -10.01
C ASP A 784 21.85 -26.84 -11.23
N ASP A 785 22.55 -27.96 -11.08
CA ASP A 785 23.30 -28.60 -12.16
C ASP A 785 22.39 -29.20 -13.25
N GLU A 786 21.12 -29.49 -12.95
CA GLU A 786 20.21 -30.18 -13.88
C GLU A 786 19.89 -29.35 -15.14
N ILE A 787 19.96 -28.02 -15.04
CA ILE A 787 19.73 -27.10 -16.15
C ILE A 787 20.83 -27.21 -17.23
N ARG A 788 22.01 -27.79 -16.89
CA ARG A 788 23.04 -28.11 -17.90
C ARG A 788 22.54 -29.12 -18.94
N GLN A 789 21.57 -29.96 -18.63
CA GLN A 789 21.08 -30.96 -19.60
C GLN A 789 19.96 -30.43 -20.51
N GLN A 790 19.15 -29.46 -20.05
CA GLN A 790 18.00 -28.97 -20.83
C GLN A 790 18.33 -27.78 -21.76
N HIS A 791 19.29 -26.92 -21.42
CA HIS A 791 19.74 -25.86 -22.35
C HIS A 791 20.69 -26.36 -23.46
N HIS A 792 20.99 -27.66 -23.50
CA HIS A 792 21.55 -28.28 -24.70
C HIS A 792 20.51 -28.55 -25.80
N LEU A 793 19.23 -28.25 -25.57
CA LEU A 793 18.12 -28.52 -26.51
C LEU A 793 17.35 -27.28 -26.97
N ILE A 794 17.71 -26.08 -26.52
CA ILE A 794 17.07 -24.83 -26.97
C ILE A 794 18.17 -23.81 -27.28
N ASP A 795 18.88 -24.08 -28.38
CA ASP A 795 19.37 -23.05 -29.30
C ASP A 795 18.40 -23.00 -30.49
#